data_AF-A0A815NZF3-F1
#
_entry.id   AF-A0A815NZF3-F1
#
_cell.length_a   1.000
_cell.length_b   1.000
_cell.length_c   1.000
_cell.angle_alpha   90.00
_cell.angle_beta   90.00
_cell.angle_gamma   90.00
#
_symmetry.space_group_name_H-M   'P 1'
#
loop_
_entity.id
_entity.type
_entity.pdbx_description
1 polymer ?
#
loop_
_entity_poly.entity_id
_entity_poly.type
_entity_poly.pdbx_seq_one_letter_code
_entity_poly.pdbx_strand_id
1 'polypeptide(L)'
;MFCQQIRQTVNDSLQTFFQTPFLSSQVIPQHLFEFQVNSSIYNWQSQTLNKFLRTIKLFRAITHGNKLMDGGWSLDGRHLIKNDKNFIINMGNFSNCSCVLSSSCLMVMGIFDMDINSLEVLHTYFMVPNFVIGCFPIEGLLKSTLECFYNQSCMLEIDKYISNSLESSFKFSALNENLNLPNETVESIINRLMIDSWSSNVSFSSYYKICSPLSCTFTYMGRNDIFSVVITILGLYTGLSLGIKLFILIILRSIEKIINNLSFHGLRISIKNIFICNTGQKLIRRLHFIFLLITLCLIFIFSTFTLKSITIQINKPSLSTYERLSKQYSDSLQCSCSHISIPYQSFITIKPNFHHICSSHFVSNEWISYLYDNGDFRLSLEFTDYRFSAAGQFLLLTSFCQLSQETVNNTLSQLYTSDFTNVQVLSPSVLNQQIETMIKQFHSTASNLFLNSLNLIRETVGSDMIMSSWFTNWIFIRESVIHSDWSAHTTPVTYEACDCGSSWKCTQSSRGMMSGCYALEALLQTALQCFYDQDCIDSNGVFTSLNISLLQTSQFGLNATFQSLLNNLMVEEYQSNLSYEKYYNECSPLSCQYSNMISHDATEAIISLISLYGGLFIITNCLAVIIVKIYQRRIRRITPEGTEQNT
;
A
#
# COMPACT_ATOMS: atom_id res chain seq x y z
N MET A 1 19.40 -22.83 -0.27
CA MET A 1 19.22 -21.44 -0.76
C MET A 1 17.76 -21.10 -1.07
N PHE A 2 17.11 -21.68 -2.10
CA PHE A 2 15.73 -21.29 -2.48
C PHE A 2 14.71 -21.33 -1.33
N CYS A 3 14.70 -22.37 -0.49
CA CYS A 3 13.78 -22.43 0.65
C CYS A 3 13.98 -21.26 1.64
N GLN A 4 15.22 -20.86 1.88
CA GLN A 4 15.55 -19.71 2.73
C GLN A 4 15.09 -18.41 2.09
N GLN A 5 15.34 -18.23 0.79
CA GLN A 5 14.94 -17.02 0.05
C GLN A 5 13.42 -16.88 -0.06
N ILE A 6 12.71 -17.98 -0.28
CA ILE A 6 11.24 -18.04 -0.27
C ILE A 6 10.72 -17.65 1.10
N ARG A 7 11.25 -18.27 2.16
CA ARG A 7 10.87 -17.98 3.54
C ARG A 7 11.08 -16.50 3.88
N GLN A 8 12.22 -15.95 3.50
CA GLN A 8 12.53 -14.54 3.69
C GLN A 8 11.58 -13.65 2.87
N THR A 9 11.35 -13.95 1.60
CA THR A 9 10.42 -13.20 0.74
C THR A 9 9.00 -13.18 1.31
N VAL A 10 8.50 -14.31 1.81
CA VAL A 10 7.20 -14.41 2.47
C VAL A 10 7.19 -13.60 3.77
N ASN A 11 8.19 -13.76 4.63
CA ASN A 11 8.28 -13.04 5.91
C ASN A 11 8.35 -11.52 5.72
N ASP A 12 9.20 -11.04 4.81
CA ASP A 12 9.36 -9.61 4.51
C ASP A 12 8.06 -9.02 3.94
N SER A 13 7.40 -9.77 3.04
CA SER A 13 6.11 -9.38 2.49
C SER A 13 5.02 -9.35 3.55
N LEU A 14 5.04 -10.31 4.49
CA LEU A 14 4.08 -10.40 5.60
C LEU A 14 4.28 -9.24 6.60
N GLN A 15 5.53 -8.92 6.94
CA GLN A 15 5.85 -7.75 7.78
C GLN A 15 5.36 -6.46 7.14
N THR A 16 5.61 -6.29 5.84
CA THR A 16 5.15 -5.10 5.10
C THR A 16 3.63 -5.01 5.10
N PHE A 17 2.93 -6.14 4.90
CA PHE A 17 1.47 -6.20 4.95
C PHE A 17 0.92 -5.79 6.33
N PHE A 18 1.51 -6.29 7.42
CA PHE A 18 1.08 -5.92 8.78
C PHE A 18 1.41 -4.47 9.18
N GLN A 19 2.40 -3.84 8.53
CA GLN A 19 2.68 -2.42 8.70
C GLN A 19 1.72 -1.52 7.91
N THR A 20 0.94 -2.08 6.98
CA THR A 20 0.00 -1.31 6.16
C THR A 20 -1.28 -1.07 6.98
N PRO A 21 -1.60 0.19 7.37
CA PRO A 21 -2.77 0.45 8.20
C PRO A 21 -4.06 0.25 7.40
N PHE A 22 -5.03 -0.43 8.00
CA PHE A 22 -6.40 -0.46 7.49
C PHE A 22 -7.08 0.87 7.82
N LEU A 23 -7.24 1.73 6.82
CA LEU A 23 -7.77 3.08 7.01
C LEU A 23 -9.24 3.13 6.63
N SER A 24 -10.09 3.47 7.60
CA SER A 24 -11.48 3.81 7.37
C SER A 24 -11.83 5.09 8.12
N SER A 25 -12.55 6.00 7.46
CA SER A 25 -13.07 7.23 8.08
C SER A 25 -14.22 6.95 9.05
N GLN A 26 -14.78 5.74 9.04
CA GLN A 26 -15.92 5.34 9.87
C GLN A 26 -16.00 3.81 10.01
N VAL A 27 -16.75 3.33 11.00
CA VAL A 27 -16.97 1.88 11.17
C VAL A 27 -17.73 1.35 9.96
N ILE A 28 -17.14 0.38 9.25
CA ILE A 28 -17.81 -0.29 8.13
C ILE A 28 -18.51 -1.57 8.60
N PRO A 29 -19.60 -2.00 7.95
CA PRO A 29 -20.26 -3.28 8.25
C PRO A 29 -19.33 -4.49 8.12
N GLN A 30 -19.56 -5.52 8.94
CA GLN A 30 -18.73 -6.74 8.98
C GLN A 30 -18.50 -7.39 7.62
N HIS A 31 -19.54 -7.55 6.80
CA HIS A 31 -19.39 -8.15 5.47
C HIS A 31 -18.47 -7.34 4.54
N LEU A 32 -18.48 -6.00 4.64
CA LEU A 32 -17.59 -5.12 3.88
C LEU A 32 -16.16 -5.17 4.40
N PHE A 33 -15.99 -5.22 5.72
CA PHE A 33 -14.69 -5.45 6.35
C PHE A 33 -14.06 -6.76 5.88
N GLU A 34 -14.80 -7.87 5.98
CA GLU A 34 -14.34 -9.19 5.55
C GLU A 34 -13.98 -9.19 4.05
N PHE A 35 -14.82 -8.58 3.21
CA PHE A 35 -14.54 -8.47 1.78
C PHE A 35 -13.25 -7.68 1.50
N GLN A 36 -13.07 -6.50 2.10
CA GLN A 36 -11.91 -5.64 1.88
C GLN A 36 -10.61 -6.28 2.39
N VAL A 37 -10.65 -6.91 3.56
CA VAL A 37 -9.47 -7.56 4.13
C VAL A 37 -9.11 -8.82 3.33
N ASN A 38 -10.09 -9.65 2.94
CA ASN A 38 -9.83 -10.82 2.10
C ASN A 38 -9.30 -10.43 0.72
N SER A 39 -9.84 -9.39 0.10
CA SER A 39 -9.30 -8.86 -1.17
C SER A 39 -7.86 -8.37 -0.99
N SER A 40 -7.54 -7.75 0.15
CA SER A 40 -6.18 -7.32 0.45
C SER A 40 -5.23 -8.50 0.67
N ILE A 41 -5.67 -9.56 1.36
CA ILE A 41 -4.90 -10.80 1.56
C ILE A 41 -4.65 -11.50 0.22
N TYR A 42 -5.67 -11.64 -0.63
CA TYR A 42 -5.52 -12.25 -1.95
C TYR A 42 -4.55 -11.46 -2.84
N ASN A 43 -4.69 -10.14 -2.85
CA ASN A 43 -3.75 -9.27 -3.57
C ASN A 43 -2.32 -9.42 -3.03
N TRP A 44 -2.15 -9.46 -1.70
CA TRP A 44 -0.86 -9.73 -1.08
C TRP A 44 -0.26 -11.07 -1.53
N GLN A 45 -1.00 -12.18 -1.45
CA GLN A 45 -0.54 -13.51 -1.90
C GLN A 45 -0.07 -13.49 -3.35
N SER A 46 -0.89 -12.94 -4.24
CA SER A 46 -0.59 -12.83 -5.67
C SER A 46 0.63 -11.96 -5.94
N GLN A 47 0.76 -10.84 -5.24
CA GLN A 47 1.90 -9.95 -5.37
C GLN A 47 3.18 -10.60 -4.86
N THR A 48 3.17 -11.27 -3.70
CA THR A 48 4.34 -11.99 -3.17
C THR A 48 4.81 -13.10 -4.11
N LEU A 49 3.88 -13.85 -4.70
CA LEU A 49 4.21 -14.88 -5.68
C LEU A 49 4.83 -14.27 -6.95
N ASN A 50 4.19 -13.26 -7.52
CA ASN A 50 4.70 -12.57 -8.70
C ASN A 50 6.08 -11.93 -8.44
N LYS A 51 6.28 -11.42 -7.22
CA LYS A 51 7.55 -10.87 -6.74
C LYS A 51 8.66 -11.91 -6.87
N PHE A 52 8.44 -13.08 -6.29
CA PHE A 52 9.39 -14.18 -6.30
C PHE A 52 9.60 -14.78 -7.70
N LEU A 53 8.53 -15.03 -8.46
CA LEU A 53 8.63 -15.60 -9.81
C LEU A 53 9.38 -14.68 -10.79
N ARG A 54 9.30 -13.36 -10.61
CA ARG A 54 10.09 -12.40 -11.38
C ARG A 54 11.58 -12.52 -11.09
N THR A 55 11.96 -12.67 -9.82
CA THR A 55 13.34 -12.95 -9.42
C THR A 55 13.87 -14.23 -10.08
N ILE A 56 13.07 -15.30 -10.12
CA ILE A 56 13.42 -16.54 -10.82
C ILE A 56 13.53 -16.36 -12.34
N LYS A 57 12.63 -15.60 -12.97
CA LYS A 57 12.70 -15.30 -14.41
C LYS A 57 13.94 -14.48 -14.76
N LEU A 58 14.29 -13.50 -13.94
CA LEU A 58 15.50 -12.70 -14.12
C LEU A 58 16.75 -13.57 -13.96
N PHE A 59 16.76 -14.45 -12.96
CA PHE A 59 17.81 -15.44 -12.78
C PHE A 59 18.03 -16.33 -14.04
N ARG A 60 16.94 -16.81 -14.65
CA ARG A 60 16.97 -17.58 -15.91
C ARG A 60 17.51 -16.77 -17.08
N ALA A 61 17.10 -15.51 -17.19
CA ALA A 61 17.56 -14.63 -18.26
C ALA A 61 19.07 -14.38 -18.16
N ILE A 62 19.59 -14.22 -16.94
CA ILE A 62 21.01 -13.98 -16.68
C ILE A 62 21.84 -15.25 -16.89
N THR A 63 21.37 -16.41 -16.44
CA THR A 63 22.06 -17.69 -16.68
C THR A 63 22.17 -18.06 -18.16
N HIS A 64 21.13 -17.77 -18.95
CA HIS A 64 21.12 -18.03 -20.39
C HIS A 64 21.89 -16.98 -21.21
N GLY A 65 21.75 -15.69 -20.85
CA GLY A 65 22.35 -14.57 -21.60
C GLY A 65 23.86 -14.46 -21.41
N ASN A 66 24.38 -14.95 -20.28
CA ASN A 66 25.79 -14.92 -19.98
C ASN A 66 26.51 -16.10 -20.62
N LYS A 67 26.70 -16.09 -21.95
CA LYS A 67 27.78 -16.84 -22.61
C LYS A 67 29.16 -16.31 -22.13
N LEU A 68 29.40 -16.33 -20.83
CA LEU A 68 30.58 -15.83 -20.18
C LEU A 68 31.34 -17.05 -19.67
N MET A 69 32.19 -17.60 -20.54
CA MET A 69 33.56 -17.70 -20.06
C MET A 69 33.92 -16.28 -19.65
N ASP A 70 34.18 -16.11 -18.36
CA ASP A 70 34.63 -14.87 -17.77
C ASP A 70 35.51 -14.10 -18.77
N GLY A 71 35.00 -12.96 -19.24
CA GLY A 71 35.70 -12.09 -20.17
C GLY A 71 36.93 -11.43 -19.57
N GLY A 72 37.25 -11.70 -18.30
CA GLY A 72 38.54 -11.37 -17.72
C GLY A 72 38.92 -12.40 -16.67
N TRP A 73 39.49 -13.53 -17.10
CA TRP A 73 40.31 -14.48 -16.32
C TRP A 73 40.49 -14.13 -14.83
N SER A 74 39.44 -14.29 -14.02
CA SER A 74 39.49 -14.29 -12.54
C SER A 74 39.70 -15.71 -11.99
N LEU A 75 39.74 -16.68 -12.91
CA LEU A 75 40.42 -17.94 -12.73
C LEU A 75 41.92 -17.68 -12.77
N ASP A 76 42.59 -18.12 -11.71
CA ASP A 76 44.03 -18.24 -11.70
C ASP A 76 44.47 -19.22 -12.79
N GLY A 77 44.66 -18.71 -14.00
CA GLY A 77 45.36 -19.39 -15.07
C GLY A 77 46.84 -19.61 -14.75
N ARG A 78 47.35 -19.32 -13.53
CA ARG A 78 48.76 -19.57 -13.19
C ARG A 78 49.13 -21.05 -13.23
N HIS A 79 48.18 -21.99 -13.35
CA HIS A 79 48.51 -23.41 -13.54
C HIS A 79 47.56 -24.16 -14.47
N LEU A 80 47.54 -23.82 -15.75
CA LEU A 80 47.40 -24.86 -16.79
C LEU A 80 48.69 -25.69 -16.83
N ILE A 81 48.97 -26.45 -15.76
CA ILE A 81 50.06 -27.41 -15.77
C ILE A 81 49.62 -28.56 -16.67
N LYS A 82 50.24 -28.65 -17.84
CA LYS A 82 50.16 -29.83 -18.69
C LYS A 82 50.88 -30.99 -17.98
N ASN A 83 50.17 -31.71 -17.14
CA ASN A 83 50.53 -33.08 -16.77
C ASN A 83 49.68 -34.02 -17.62
N ASP A 84 50.12 -34.22 -18.87
CA ASP A 84 49.78 -35.25 -19.85
C ASP A 84 48.34 -35.79 -20.02
N LYS A 85 47.30 -35.17 -19.43
CA LYS A 85 45.87 -35.36 -19.77
C LYS A 85 44.88 -34.50 -18.97
N ASN A 86 45.30 -33.75 -17.94
CA ASN A 86 44.36 -32.99 -17.09
C ASN A 86 44.57 -31.47 -17.20
N PHE A 87 43.47 -30.74 -17.35
CA PHE A 87 43.40 -29.29 -17.19
C PHE A 87 43.02 -28.99 -15.74
N ILE A 88 43.84 -28.22 -15.01
CA ILE A 88 43.53 -27.77 -13.67
C ILE A 88 43.17 -26.28 -13.75
N ILE A 89 41.96 -25.94 -13.30
CA ILE A 89 41.50 -24.57 -13.16
C ILE A 89 41.73 -24.19 -11.69
N ASN A 90 42.62 -23.22 -11.42
CA ASN A 90 42.80 -22.66 -10.09
C ASN A 90 42.00 -21.34 -9.98
N MET A 91 41.52 -20.99 -8.77
CA MET A 91 40.89 -19.70 -8.51
C MET A 91 41.91 -18.68 -7.99
N GLY A 92 41.72 -17.40 -8.33
CA GLY A 92 42.58 -16.28 -7.94
C GLY A 92 42.78 -16.11 -6.42
N ASN A 93 43.98 -15.67 -6.04
CA ASN A 93 44.27 -15.16 -4.70
C ASN A 93 44.62 -13.68 -4.82
N PHE A 94 43.87 -12.83 -4.10
CA PHE A 94 44.15 -11.41 -3.93
C PHE A 94 44.90 -11.22 -2.60
N SER A 95 46.24 -11.10 -2.66
CA SER A 95 47.09 -11.06 -1.46
C SER A 95 46.85 -12.28 -0.55
N ASN A 96 46.36 -12.07 0.69
CA ASN A 96 46.03 -13.15 1.63
C ASN A 96 44.58 -13.67 1.52
N CYS A 97 43.79 -13.18 0.56
CA CYS A 97 42.40 -13.54 0.38
C CYS A 97 42.23 -14.46 -0.83
N SER A 98 41.73 -15.67 -0.60
CA SER A 98 41.51 -16.67 -1.65
C SER A 98 40.06 -16.66 -2.12
N CYS A 99 39.84 -16.58 -3.43
CA CYS A 99 38.50 -16.65 -4.02
C CYS A 99 37.83 -18.02 -3.87
N VAL A 100 38.62 -19.06 -3.54
CA VAL A 100 38.09 -20.38 -3.14
C VAL A 100 37.41 -20.32 -1.77
N LEU A 101 37.94 -19.48 -0.88
CA LEU A 101 37.53 -19.42 0.52
C LEU A 101 36.58 -18.26 0.81
N SER A 102 36.60 -17.21 -0.01
CA SER A 102 35.77 -16.03 0.17
C SER A 102 35.46 -15.33 -1.15
N SER A 103 34.18 -15.03 -1.40
CA SER A 103 33.73 -14.23 -2.55
C SER A 103 34.04 -12.74 -2.42
N SER A 104 34.39 -12.27 -1.21
CA SER A 104 34.54 -10.86 -0.87
C SER A 104 35.96 -10.31 -1.03
N CYS A 105 36.88 -11.07 -1.64
CA CYS A 105 38.23 -10.57 -1.90
C CYS A 105 38.19 -9.45 -2.93
N LEU A 106 38.95 -8.38 -2.67
CA LEU A 106 38.98 -7.16 -3.49
C LEU A 106 40.41 -6.67 -3.67
N MET A 107 40.69 -6.02 -4.79
CA MET A 107 41.93 -5.31 -5.06
C MET A 107 41.65 -4.08 -5.93
N VAL A 108 42.39 -2.99 -5.70
CA VAL A 108 42.24 -1.76 -6.50
C VAL A 108 42.77 -2.01 -7.91
N MET A 109 42.02 -1.56 -8.92
CA MET A 109 42.43 -1.66 -10.31
C MET A 109 43.46 -0.58 -10.64
N GLY A 110 44.45 -0.96 -11.43
CA GLY A 110 45.50 -0.06 -11.89
C GLY A 110 45.89 -0.37 -13.33
N ILE A 111 46.79 0.42 -13.86
CA ILE A 111 47.39 0.21 -15.18
C ILE A 111 48.85 -0.16 -14.90
N PHE A 112 49.22 -1.37 -15.28
CA PHE A 112 50.49 -1.98 -14.90
C PHE A 112 51.35 -2.31 -16.12
N ASP A 113 52.68 -2.37 -15.91
CA ASP A 113 53.61 -3.01 -16.83
C ASP A 113 54.01 -4.37 -16.24
N MET A 114 53.94 -5.43 -17.04
CA MET A 114 54.18 -6.81 -16.61
C MET A 114 55.40 -7.40 -17.32
N ASP A 115 56.24 -8.11 -16.59
CA ASP A 115 57.24 -8.97 -17.22
C ASP A 115 56.56 -10.22 -17.79
N ILE A 116 56.61 -10.37 -19.11
CA ILE A 116 55.99 -11.48 -19.84
C ILE A 116 56.55 -12.85 -19.38
N ASN A 117 57.79 -12.89 -18.88
CA ASN A 117 58.45 -14.14 -18.48
C ASN A 117 58.20 -14.52 -17.02
N SER A 118 58.24 -13.55 -16.09
CA SER A 118 58.04 -13.80 -14.65
C SER A 118 56.61 -13.58 -14.19
N LEU A 119 55.77 -12.91 -15.00
CA LEU A 119 54.39 -12.52 -14.68
C LEU A 119 54.31 -11.67 -13.40
N GLU A 120 55.39 -10.96 -13.07
CA GLU A 120 55.44 -9.99 -11.97
C GLU A 120 55.20 -8.56 -12.49
N VAL A 121 54.61 -7.72 -11.63
CA VAL A 121 54.40 -6.30 -11.89
C VAL A 121 55.75 -5.58 -11.86
N LEU A 122 56.18 -5.07 -13.02
CA LEU A 122 57.40 -4.27 -13.16
C LEU A 122 57.16 -2.82 -12.73
N HIS A 123 56.02 -2.25 -13.14
CA HIS A 123 55.71 -0.85 -12.88
C HIS A 123 54.20 -0.61 -12.76
N THR A 124 53.80 0.35 -11.92
CA THR A 124 52.42 0.81 -11.80
C THR A 124 52.32 2.22 -12.37
N TYR A 125 51.68 2.37 -13.53
CA TYR A 125 51.52 3.66 -14.21
C TYR A 125 50.46 4.53 -13.56
N PHE A 126 49.31 3.94 -13.22
CA PHE A 126 48.18 4.68 -12.69
C PHE A 126 47.26 3.75 -11.89
N MET A 127 46.88 4.16 -10.68
CA MET A 127 45.82 3.47 -9.94
C MET A 127 44.51 4.20 -10.18
N VAL A 128 43.47 3.49 -10.60
CA VAL A 128 42.16 4.11 -10.82
C VAL A 128 41.51 4.35 -9.46
N PRO A 129 41.24 5.61 -9.07
CA PRO A 129 40.75 5.92 -7.73
C PRO A 129 39.46 5.15 -7.41
N ASN A 130 39.49 4.37 -6.34
CA ASN A 130 38.35 3.65 -5.76
C ASN A 130 37.56 2.77 -6.76
N PHE A 131 38.21 2.36 -7.85
CA PHE A 131 37.67 1.39 -8.80
C PHE A 131 38.38 0.06 -8.57
N VAL A 132 37.63 -0.97 -8.18
CA VAL A 132 38.18 -2.21 -7.62
C VAL A 132 37.68 -3.44 -8.38
N ILE A 133 38.51 -4.45 -8.46
CA ILE A 133 38.15 -5.79 -8.92
C ILE A 133 37.96 -6.69 -7.71
N GLY A 134 37.16 -7.74 -7.85
CA GLY A 134 37.03 -8.79 -6.84
C GLY A 134 36.95 -10.17 -7.48
N CYS A 135 36.74 -11.19 -6.65
CA CYS A 135 36.57 -12.59 -7.13
C CYS A 135 35.48 -12.74 -8.17
N PHE A 136 34.49 -11.86 -8.13
CA PHE A 136 33.45 -11.75 -9.14
C PHE A 136 33.39 -10.30 -9.61
N PRO A 137 33.28 -10.05 -10.93
CA PRO A 137 33.17 -8.68 -11.47
C PRO A 137 32.03 -7.87 -10.84
N ILE A 138 30.95 -8.54 -10.44
CA ILE A 138 29.83 -7.94 -9.71
C ILE A 138 30.23 -7.42 -8.32
N GLU A 139 31.00 -8.19 -7.54
CA GLU A 139 31.45 -7.76 -6.21
C GLU A 139 32.44 -6.59 -6.30
N GLY A 140 33.35 -6.64 -7.29
CA GLY A 140 34.26 -5.55 -7.58
C GLY A 140 33.52 -4.26 -7.96
N LEU A 141 32.58 -4.34 -8.89
CA LEU A 141 31.79 -3.19 -9.30
C LEU A 141 30.97 -2.62 -8.14
N LEU A 142 30.27 -3.45 -7.36
CA LEU A 142 29.46 -3.00 -6.22
C LEU A 142 30.27 -2.19 -5.20
N LYS A 143 31.52 -2.58 -4.96
CA LYS A 143 32.42 -1.90 -4.02
C LYS A 143 33.20 -0.73 -4.63
N SER A 144 33.15 -0.59 -5.94
CA SER A 144 33.75 0.55 -6.65
C SER A 144 32.94 1.82 -6.46
N THR A 145 33.60 2.97 -6.55
CA THR A 145 32.97 4.28 -6.76
C THR A 145 33.16 4.73 -8.21
N LEU A 146 32.40 5.73 -8.63
CA LEU A 146 32.53 6.33 -9.96
C LEU A 146 33.38 7.61 -9.94
N GLU A 147 34.19 7.82 -8.90
CA GLU A 147 34.92 9.06 -8.63
C GLU A 147 35.75 9.55 -9.82
N CYS A 148 36.50 8.65 -10.47
CA CYS A 148 37.29 8.97 -11.66
C CYS A 148 36.43 9.50 -12.83
N PHE A 149 35.18 9.03 -12.96
CA PHE A 149 34.29 9.35 -14.08
C PHE A 149 33.59 10.70 -13.93
N TYR A 150 33.68 11.33 -12.75
CA TYR A 150 33.31 12.73 -12.55
C TYR A 150 34.46 13.70 -12.87
N ASN A 151 35.71 13.20 -12.93
CA ASN A 151 36.90 14.01 -13.15
C ASN A 151 37.49 13.79 -14.55
N GLN A 152 37.33 14.78 -15.42
CA GLN A 152 37.86 14.72 -16.79
C GLN A 152 39.36 14.42 -16.85
N SER A 153 40.17 14.95 -15.93
CA SER A 153 41.61 14.68 -15.90
C SER A 153 41.91 13.22 -15.59
N CYS A 154 41.14 12.59 -14.70
CA CYS A 154 41.30 11.16 -14.38
C CYS A 154 40.99 10.28 -15.61
N MET A 155 39.92 10.60 -16.33
CA MET A 155 39.56 9.91 -17.58
C MET A 155 40.63 10.06 -18.66
N LEU A 156 41.21 11.26 -18.79
CA LEU A 156 42.31 11.50 -19.73
C LEU A 156 43.58 10.74 -19.35
N GLU A 157 43.86 10.51 -18.07
CA GLU A 157 44.98 9.64 -17.65
C GLU A 157 44.74 8.19 -18.05
N ILE A 158 43.52 7.68 -17.89
CA ILE A 158 43.15 6.32 -18.35
C ILE A 158 43.30 6.19 -19.87
N ASP A 159 42.82 7.18 -20.62
CA ASP A 159 42.81 7.18 -22.09
C ASP A 159 44.22 7.02 -22.71
N LYS A 160 45.24 7.62 -22.08
CA LYS A 160 46.65 7.54 -22.53
C LYS A 160 47.17 6.11 -22.69
N TYR A 161 46.64 5.17 -21.91
CA TYR A 161 47.12 3.79 -21.88
C TYR A 161 46.17 2.80 -22.56
N ILE A 162 44.98 3.26 -22.98
CA ILE A 162 44.02 2.48 -23.76
C ILE A 162 44.20 2.77 -25.25
N SER A 163 44.34 4.04 -25.65
CA SER A 163 44.49 4.37 -27.06
C SER A 163 45.92 4.12 -27.54
N ASN A 164 46.12 3.10 -28.39
CA ASN A 164 47.39 2.85 -29.07
C ASN A 164 47.74 3.93 -30.12
N SER A 165 46.81 4.83 -30.47
CA SER A 165 47.05 5.94 -31.40
C SER A 165 46.61 7.29 -30.82
N LEU A 166 47.39 8.34 -31.06
CA LEU A 166 47.05 9.73 -30.68
C LEU A 166 45.82 10.27 -31.44
N GLU A 167 45.32 9.57 -32.47
CA GLU A 167 44.20 9.99 -33.33
C GLU A 167 42.85 9.36 -32.96
N SER A 168 42.82 8.36 -32.06
CA SER A 168 41.62 7.59 -31.67
C SER A 168 41.16 7.81 -30.23
N SER A 169 41.32 9.01 -29.68
CA SER A 169 40.85 9.31 -28.32
C SER A 169 39.32 9.30 -28.23
N PHE A 170 38.79 8.63 -27.21
CA PHE A 170 37.35 8.63 -26.97
C PHE A 170 36.91 10.02 -26.47
N LYS A 171 35.80 10.53 -27.00
CA LYS A 171 35.26 11.82 -26.53
C LYS A 171 34.50 11.62 -25.23
N PHE A 172 35.19 11.83 -24.12
CA PHE A 172 34.58 11.75 -22.79
C PHE A 172 33.72 12.98 -22.49
N SER A 173 32.57 12.74 -21.87
CA SER A 173 31.86 13.76 -21.09
C SER A 173 31.81 13.26 -19.64
N ALA A 174 32.53 13.93 -18.74
CA ALA A 174 32.50 13.60 -17.33
C ALA A 174 31.08 13.65 -16.76
N LEU A 175 30.82 12.82 -15.76
CA LEU A 175 29.58 12.88 -14.99
C LEU A 175 29.50 14.21 -14.24
N ASN A 176 28.28 14.68 -13.98
CA ASN A 176 28.07 15.97 -13.33
C ASN A 176 28.05 15.85 -11.80
N GLU A 177 29.09 16.34 -11.13
CA GLU A 177 29.23 16.34 -9.67
C GLU A 177 28.11 17.12 -8.95
N ASN A 178 27.43 18.04 -9.65
CA ASN A 178 26.31 18.79 -9.08
C ASN A 178 25.02 17.95 -8.98
N LEU A 179 24.93 16.84 -9.72
CA LEU A 179 23.77 15.95 -9.70
C LEU A 179 23.94 14.82 -8.69
N ASN A 180 25.17 14.31 -8.53
CA ASN A 180 25.45 13.09 -7.79
C ASN A 180 26.80 13.16 -7.06
N LEU A 181 26.93 12.43 -5.94
CA LEU A 181 28.16 12.39 -5.12
C LEU A 181 29.21 11.45 -5.74
N PRO A 182 30.45 11.91 -6.05
CA PRO A 182 31.48 11.07 -6.68
C PRO A 182 31.94 9.87 -5.84
N ASN A 183 31.88 10.01 -4.50
CA ASN A 183 32.38 9.01 -3.55
C ASN A 183 31.32 7.96 -3.18
N GLU A 184 30.15 8.01 -3.81
CA GLU A 184 29.11 7.01 -3.61
C GLU A 184 29.48 5.68 -4.28
N THR A 185 29.33 4.57 -3.56
CA THR A 185 29.57 3.23 -4.13
C THR A 185 28.46 2.85 -5.10
N VAL A 186 28.79 2.07 -6.11
CA VAL A 186 27.79 1.55 -7.06
C VAL A 186 26.73 0.71 -6.34
N GLU A 187 27.08 -0.02 -5.27
CA GLU A 187 26.11 -0.72 -4.40
C GLU A 187 25.07 0.24 -3.81
N SER A 188 25.46 1.42 -3.34
CA SER A 188 24.53 2.42 -2.79
C SER A 188 23.57 2.94 -3.87
N ILE A 189 24.08 3.17 -5.09
CA ILE A 189 23.27 3.60 -6.24
C ILE A 189 22.25 2.49 -6.62
N ILE A 190 22.70 1.25 -6.67
CA ILE A 190 21.90 0.05 -6.97
C ILE A 190 20.83 -0.22 -5.91
N ASN A 191 21.13 -0.01 -4.63
CA ASN A 191 20.16 -0.14 -3.53
C ASN A 191 18.96 0.79 -3.72
N ARG A 192 19.13 1.88 -4.47
CA ARG A 192 18.07 2.81 -4.86
C ARG A 192 17.54 2.59 -6.28
N LEU A 193 17.71 1.40 -6.87
CA LEU A 193 17.32 1.08 -8.26
C LEU A 193 17.95 2.01 -9.31
N MET A 194 19.15 2.52 -9.05
CA MET A 194 19.76 3.53 -9.90
C MET A 194 18.85 4.77 -10.08
N ILE A 195 18.08 5.16 -9.05
CA ILE A 195 17.20 6.34 -9.06
C ILE A 195 17.70 7.38 -8.07
N ASP A 196 17.77 8.64 -8.53
CA ASP A 196 18.18 9.78 -7.71
C ASP A 196 16.97 10.47 -7.07
N SER A 197 15.86 10.57 -7.81
CA SER A 197 14.65 11.21 -7.33
C SER A 197 13.39 10.67 -7.98
N TRP A 198 12.28 10.79 -7.26
CA TRP A 198 10.95 10.46 -7.74
C TRP A 198 10.11 11.74 -7.77
N SER A 199 9.38 11.96 -8.86
CA SER A 199 8.39 13.03 -8.94
C SER A 199 6.99 12.43 -9.03
N SER A 200 6.11 12.83 -8.12
CA SER A 200 4.72 12.35 -8.06
C SER A 200 3.73 13.49 -8.05
N ASN A 201 2.62 13.34 -8.77
CA ASN A 201 1.51 14.29 -8.77
C ASN A 201 0.18 13.55 -8.57
N VAL A 202 -0.68 14.10 -7.72
CA VAL A 202 -2.00 13.55 -7.38
C VAL A 202 -3.09 14.55 -7.78
N SER A 203 -4.00 14.12 -8.63
CA SER A 203 -5.12 14.93 -9.13
C SER A 203 -6.39 14.65 -8.34
N PHE A 204 -6.64 15.46 -7.30
CA PHE A 204 -7.87 15.36 -6.51
C PHE A 204 -9.14 15.54 -7.37
N SER A 205 -9.10 16.43 -8.35
CA SER A 205 -10.24 16.68 -9.25
C SER A 205 -10.58 15.45 -10.11
N SER A 206 -9.57 14.73 -10.61
CA SER A 206 -9.76 13.49 -11.36
C SER A 206 -10.32 12.39 -10.47
N TYR A 207 -9.76 12.23 -9.26
CA TYR A 207 -10.28 11.31 -8.25
C TYR A 207 -11.76 11.58 -7.93
N TYR A 208 -12.12 12.83 -7.61
CA TYR A 208 -13.49 13.21 -7.27
C TYR A 208 -14.46 12.93 -8.42
N LYS A 209 -14.07 13.25 -9.66
CA LYS A 209 -14.88 13.03 -10.86
C LYS A 209 -15.19 11.55 -11.08
N ILE A 210 -14.23 10.66 -10.82
CA ILE A 210 -14.40 9.21 -11.01
C ILE A 210 -15.20 8.60 -9.86
N CYS A 211 -14.90 8.96 -8.61
CA CYS A 211 -15.69 8.55 -7.45
C CYS A 211 -17.16 8.93 -7.63
N SER A 212 -17.44 10.09 -8.25
CA SER A 212 -18.77 10.55 -8.68
C SER A 212 -19.82 10.36 -7.55
N PRO A 213 -19.83 11.24 -6.54
CA PRO A 213 -20.60 11.01 -5.32
C PRO A 213 -22.10 10.96 -5.59
N LEU A 214 -22.77 9.95 -5.02
CA LEU A 214 -24.23 9.75 -5.12
C LEU A 214 -24.99 10.80 -4.29
N SER A 215 -24.57 10.96 -3.04
CA SER A 215 -25.11 11.93 -2.10
C SER A 215 -24.05 12.31 -1.07
N CYS A 216 -24.10 13.55 -0.60
CA CYS A 216 -23.36 14.01 0.56
C CYS A 216 -24.32 14.37 1.69
N THR A 217 -24.00 13.98 2.91
CA THR A 217 -24.70 14.33 4.14
C THR A 217 -23.78 15.09 5.06
N PHE A 218 -24.28 16.14 5.72
CA PHE A 218 -23.55 16.82 6.79
C PHE A 218 -24.50 17.22 7.91
N THR A 219 -23.95 17.32 9.13
CA THR A 219 -24.72 17.68 10.32
C THR A 219 -24.19 18.97 10.95
N TYR A 220 -25.10 19.85 11.35
CA TYR A 220 -24.77 21.05 12.12
C TYR A 220 -25.78 21.28 13.25
N MET A 221 -25.37 22.07 14.26
CA MET A 221 -26.22 22.42 15.39
C MET A 221 -27.10 23.62 15.02
N GLY A 222 -28.40 23.38 14.88
CA GLY A 222 -29.41 24.38 14.51
C GLY A 222 -30.49 24.56 15.57
N ARG A 223 -31.31 25.60 15.41
CA ARG A 223 -32.49 25.85 16.26
C ARG A 223 -33.75 25.31 15.58
N ASN A 224 -34.79 25.02 16.36
CA ASN A 224 -36.10 24.67 15.80
C ASN A 224 -36.62 25.80 14.92
N ASP A 225 -37.24 25.44 13.79
CA ASP A 225 -38.00 26.39 13.00
C ASP A 225 -39.15 26.98 13.85
N ILE A 226 -39.43 28.26 13.64
CA ILE A 226 -40.43 29.02 14.39
C ILE A 226 -41.82 28.38 14.22
N PHE A 227 -42.11 27.80 13.05
CA PHE A 227 -43.35 27.09 12.79
C PHE A 227 -43.50 25.87 13.69
N SER A 228 -42.44 25.06 13.83
CA SER A 228 -42.44 23.89 14.72
C SER A 228 -42.62 24.29 16.18
N VAL A 229 -42.02 25.42 16.62
CA VAL A 229 -42.22 25.96 17.96
C VAL A 229 -43.68 26.39 18.18
N VAL A 230 -44.28 27.08 17.22
CA VAL A 230 -45.68 27.53 17.29
C VAL A 230 -46.65 26.33 17.33
N ILE A 231 -46.45 25.32 16.49
CA ILE A 231 -47.28 24.10 16.47
C ILE A 231 -47.21 23.37 17.82
N THR A 232 -46.02 23.27 18.41
CA THR A 232 -45.83 22.62 19.72
C THR A 232 -46.58 23.37 20.83
N ILE A 233 -46.54 24.70 20.82
CA ILE A 233 -47.24 25.55 21.79
C ILE A 233 -48.76 25.41 21.66
N LEU A 234 -49.27 25.42 20.42
CA LEU A 234 -50.70 25.21 20.15
C LEU A 234 -51.18 23.83 20.61
N GLY A 235 -50.37 22.80 20.40
CA GLY A 235 -50.66 21.43 20.85
C GLY A 235 -50.72 21.31 22.37
N LEU A 236 -49.81 21.96 23.10
CA LEU A 236 -49.74 21.90 24.57
C LEU A 236 -50.78 22.78 25.28
N TYR A 237 -51.24 23.86 24.65
CA TYR A 237 -52.15 24.85 25.26
C TYR A 237 -53.39 24.21 25.90
N THR A 238 -53.96 23.19 25.25
CA THR A 238 -55.24 22.57 25.64
C THR A 238 -55.09 21.71 26.91
N GLY A 239 -54.09 20.83 26.94
CA GLY A 239 -53.78 20.00 28.11
C GLY A 239 -53.30 20.83 29.30
N LEU A 240 -52.46 21.84 29.03
CA LEU A 240 -51.95 22.74 30.06
C LEU A 240 -53.06 23.60 30.67
N SER A 241 -54.01 24.09 29.86
CA SER A 241 -55.15 24.87 30.34
C SER A 241 -56.04 24.05 31.30
N LEU A 242 -56.30 22.79 30.96
CA LEU A 242 -57.09 21.90 31.82
C LEU A 242 -56.35 21.55 33.12
N GLY A 243 -55.07 21.18 33.01
CA GLY A 243 -54.23 20.84 34.16
C GLY A 243 -54.07 22.00 35.14
N ILE A 244 -53.80 23.21 34.65
CA ILE A 244 -53.68 24.42 35.48
C ILE A 244 -55.00 24.74 36.18
N LYS A 245 -56.17 24.55 35.52
CA LYS A 245 -57.47 24.74 36.18
C LYS A 245 -57.67 23.78 37.34
N LEU A 246 -57.36 22.50 37.15
CA LEU A 246 -57.44 21.49 38.21
C LEU A 246 -56.48 21.80 39.35
N PHE A 247 -55.24 22.19 39.02
CA PHE A 247 -54.23 22.54 40.01
C PHE A 247 -54.62 23.77 40.85
N ILE A 248 -55.16 24.82 40.22
CA ILE A 248 -55.69 25.99 40.95
C ILE A 248 -56.86 25.59 41.86
N LEU A 249 -57.75 24.71 41.43
CA LEU A 249 -58.85 24.21 42.27
C LEU A 249 -58.33 23.42 43.48
N ILE A 250 -57.30 22.60 43.30
CA ILE A 250 -56.66 21.84 44.39
C ILE A 250 -55.97 22.78 45.37
N ILE A 251 -55.19 23.75 44.88
CA ILE A 251 -54.51 24.74 45.72
C ILE A 251 -55.52 25.54 46.53
N LEU A 252 -56.61 26.02 45.90
CA LEU A 252 -57.62 26.80 46.60
C LEU A 252 -58.31 25.98 47.70
N ARG A 253 -58.58 24.70 47.46
CA ARG A 253 -59.10 23.78 48.51
C ARG A 253 -58.10 23.54 49.63
N SER A 254 -56.81 23.39 49.30
CA SER A 254 -55.75 23.23 50.29
C SER A 254 -55.56 24.49 51.14
N ILE A 255 -55.60 25.67 50.54
CA ILE A 255 -55.54 26.97 51.22
C ILE A 255 -56.76 27.14 52.12
N GLU A 256 -57.96 26.80 51.65
CA GLU A 256 -59.19 26.84 52.46
C GLU A 256 -59.08 25.92 53.68
N LYS A 257 -58.51 24.72 53.53
CA LYS A 257 -58.23 23.79 54.62
C LYS A 257 -57.25 24.36 55.65
N ILE A 258 -56.19 25.04 55.19
CA ILE A 258 -55.19 25.69 56.06
C ILE A 258 -55.79 26.90 56.79
N ILE A 259 -56.57 27.74 56.11
CA ILE A 259 -57.25 28.91 56.70
C ILE A 259 -58.24 28.48 57.80
N ASN A 260 -58.88 27.32 57.64
CA ASN A 260 -59.80 26.78 58.64
C ASN A 260 -59.09 26.21 59.89
N ASN A 261 -57.77 25.96 59.82
CA ASN A 261 -56.96 25.40 60.92
C ASN A 261 -56.22 26.47 61.75
N LEU A 262 -56.36 27.75 61.41
CA LEU A 262 -55.73 28.87 62.14
C LEU A 262 -56.51 29.22 63.42
N SER A 263 -55.82 29.24 64.56
CA SER A 263 -56.39 29.43 65.90
C SER A 263 -56.89 30.85 66.22
N PHE A 264 -56.47 31.85 65.44
CA PHE A 264 -56.73 33.27 65.72
C PHE A 264 -57.94 33.80 64.93
N HIS A 265 -59.06 34.05 65.60
CA HIS A 265 -60.34 34.37 64.96
C HIS A 265 -60.31 35.68 64.15
N GLY A 266 -59.60 36.71 64.63
CA GLY A 266 -59.47 38.01 63.92
C GLY A 266 -58.64 37.94 62.64
N LEU A 267 -57.53 37.20 62.65
CA LEU A 267 -56.69 36.95 61.47
C LEU A 267 -57.44 36.08 60.44
N ARG A 268 -58.20 35.09 60.92
CA ARG A 268 -59.06 34.21 60.11
C ARG A 268 -60.11 35.02 59.34
N ILE A 269 -60.74 36.02 59.95
CA ILE A 269 -61.74 36.87 59.29
C ILE A 269 -61.10 37.80 58.26
N SER A 270 -59.96 38.44 58.57
CA SER A 270 -59.25 39.29 57.60
C SER A 270 -58.74 38.54 56.37
N ILE A 271 -58.15 37.35 56.56
CA ILE A 271 -57.66 36.51 55.44
C ILE A 271 -58.84 36.01 54.60
N LYS A 272 -59.95 35.63 55.25
CA LYS A 272 -61.18 35.18 54.57
C LYS A 272 -61.81 36.34 53.77
N ASN A 273 -61.82 37.57 54.28
CA ASN A 273 -62.32 38.74 53.56
C ASN A 273 -61.43 39.13 52.35
N ILE A 274 -60.12 38.96 52.44
CA ILE A 274 -59.19 39.26 51.34
C ILE A 274 -59.28 38.21 50.21
N PHE A 275 -59.42 36.92 50.54
CA PHE A 275 -59.47 35.85 49.54
C PHE A 275 -60.87 35.51 49.02
N ILE A 276 -61.95 35.72 49.80
CA ILE A 276 -63.31 35.25 49.47
C ILE A 276 -64.22 36.36 48.92
N CYS A 277 -64.00 37.65 49.24
CA CYS A 277 -64.97 38.70 48.92
C CYS A 277 -64.90 39.23 47.46
N ASN A 278 -63.84 38.93 46.71
CA ASN A 278 -63.78 39.33 45.30
C ASN A 278 -64.25 38.18 44.42
N THR A 279 -65.58 38.06 44.20
CA THR A 279 -66.28 37.05 43.36
C THR A 279 -65.35 35.93 42.87
N GLY A 280 -65.19 34.83 43.63
CA GLY A 280 -64.11 33.85 43.44
C GLY A 280 -63.83 33.42 41.99
N GLN A 281 -64.83 33.49 41.11
CA GLN A 281 -64.70 33.29 39.66
C GLN A 281 -63.75 34.28 38.93
N LYS A 282 -63.68 35.56 39.34
CA LYS A 282 -62.82 36.59 38.70
C LYS A 282 -61.35 36.41 39.08
N LEU A 283 -61.06 36.12 40.35
CA LEU A 283 -59.68 35.89 40.83
C LEU A 283 -59.11 34.59 40.25
N ILE A 284 -59.91 33.51 40.21
CA ILE A 284 -59.53 32.24 39.57
C ILE A 284 -59.17 32.44 38.10
N ARG A 285 -59.98 33.20 37.35
CA ARG A 285 -59.69 33.47 35.92
C ARG A 285 -58.42 34.28 35.71
N ARG A 286 -58.16 35.29 36.56
CA ARG A 286 -56.94 36.11 36.48
C ARG A 286 -55.69 35.28 36.80
N LEU A 287 -55.70 34.51 37.89
CA LEU A 287 -54.60 33.62 38.26
C LEU A 287 -54.36 32.53 37.21
N HIS A 288 -55.43 31.92 36.68
CA HIS A 288 -55.33 30.94 35.60
C HIS A 288 -54.66 31.53 34.35
N PHE A 289 -55.10 32.72 33.92
CA PHE A 289 -54.53 33.39 32.76
C PHE A 289 -53.05 33.74 32.95
N ILE A 290 -52.68 34.26 34.13
CA ILE A 290 -51.29 34.61 34.44
C ILE A 290 -50.41 33.35 34.47
N PHE A 291 -50.85 32.28 35.13
CA PHE A 291 -50.07 31.03 35.21
C PHE A 291 -49.92 30.37 33.84
N LEU A 292 -50.98 30.40 33.02
CA LEU A 292 -50.95 29.91 31.64
C LEU A 292 -50.00 30.74 30.78
N LEU A 293 -50.03 32.08 30.90
CA LEU A 293 -49.12 32.96 30.16
C LEU A 293 -47.65 32.69 30.53
N ILE A 294 -47.34 32.59 31.83
CA ILE A 294 -45.98 32.33 32.31
C ILE A 294 -45.47 30.98 31.79
N THR A 295 -46.28 29.92 31.90
CA THR A 295 -45.89 28.59 31.44
C THR A 295 -45.70 28.52 29.93
N LEU A 296 -46.53 29.20 29.14
CA LEU A 296 -46.35 29.30 27.68
C LEU A 296 -45.07 30.07 27.33
N CYS A 297 -44.77 31.16 28.04
CA CYS A 297 -43.51 31.90 27.86
C CYS A 297 -42.29 31.04 28.19
N LEU A 298 -42.32 30.27 29.28
CA LEU A 298 -41.23 29.38 29.66
C LEU A 298 -41.02 28.26 28.62
N ILE A 299 -42.10 27.67 28.09
CA ILE A 299 -42.03 26.65 27.03
C ILE A 299 -41.48 27.25 25.73
N PHE A 300 -41.90 28.47 25.37
CA PHE A 300 -41.39 29.19 24.19
C PHE A 300 -39.89 29.46 24.32
N ILE A 301 -39.45 30.00 25.47
CA ILE A 301 -38.03 30.24 25.75
C ILE A 301 -37.28 28.90 25.69
N PHE A 302 -37.71 27.88 26.41
CA PHE A 302 -37.03 26.59 26.40
C PHE A 302 -36.90 26.00 24.97
N SER A 303 -37.98 26.00 24.19
CA SER A 303 -38.01 25.41 22.85
C SER A 303 -37.20 26.18 21.80
N THR A 304 -36.99 27.49 22.00
CA THR A 304 -36.19 28.35 21.12
C THR A 304 -34.70 28.29 21.46
N PHE A 305 -34.35 28.07 22.73
CA PHE A 305 -32.95 27.98 23.18
C PHE A 305 -32.35 26.58 23.11
N THR A 306 -33.14 25.51 22.98
CA THR A 306 -32.61 24.15 22.76
C THR A 306 -32.03 23.99 21.34
N LEU A 307 -30.74 23.65 21.26
CA LEU A 307 -30.07 23.27 20.02
C LEU A 307 -30.39 21.82 19.64
N LYS A 308 -30.51 21.55 18.34
CA LYS A 308 -30.69 20.20 17.79
C LYS A 308 -29.70 19.97 16.64
N SER A 309 -29.28 18.71 16.46
CA SER A 309 -28.51 18.29 15.29
C SER A 309 -29.44 18.20 14.08
N ILE A 310 -29.17 18.98 13.04
CA ILE A 310 -29.90 18.93 11.77
C ILE A 310 -28.99 18.29 10.73
N THR A 311 -29.49 17.25 10.06
CA THR A 311 -28.79 16.55 8.97
C THR A 311 -29.35 17.01 7.64
N ILE A 312 -28.47 17.48 6.74
CA ILE A 312 -28.84 17.87 5.37
C ILE A 312 -28.23 16.87 4.40
N GLN A 313 -29.01 16.42 3.41
CA GLN A 313 -28.57 15.59 2.30
C GLN A 313 -28.60 16.37 0.99
N ILE A 314 -27.52 16.29 0.23
CA ILE A 314 -27.38 16.88 -1.11
C ILE A 314 -27.10 15.74 -2.09
N ASN A 315 -27.92 15.62 -3.14
CA ASN A 315 -27.76 14.60 -4.15
C ASN A 315 -26.83 15.09 -5.27
N LYS A 316 -25.92 14.21 -5.73
CA LYS A 316 -24.95 14.46 -6.82
C LYS A 316 -24.25 15.84 -6.76
N PRO A 317 -23.52 16.15 -5.67
CA PRO A 317 -22.89 17.45 -5.52
C PRO A 317 -21.78 17.68 -6.56
N SER A 318 -21.59 18.93 -6.96
CA SER A 318 -20.42 19.35 -7.75
C SER A 318 -19.16 19.40 -6.88
N LEU A 319 -17.98 19.31 -7.50
CA LEU A 319 -16.70 19.48 -6.82
C LEU A 319 -16.62 20.79 -6.04
N SER A 320 -17.05 21.90 -6.63
CA SER A 320 -17.10 23.22 -5.97
C SER A 320 -18.04 23.25 -4.75
N THR A 321 -19.14 22.48 -4.81
CA THR A 321 -20.07 22.35 -3.68
C THR A 321 -19.42 21.55 -2.56
N TYR A 322 -18.76 20.44 -2.89
CA TYR A 322 -18.01 19.64 -1.94
C TYR A 322 -16.90 20.44 -1.26
N GLU A 323 -16.07 21.16 -2.02
CA GLU A 323 -14.97 21.97 -1.46
C GLU A 323 -15.47 23.03 -0.48
N ARG A 324 -16.59 23.68 -0.81
CA ARG A 324 -17.24 24.64 0.10
C ARG A 324 -17.72 23.97 1.39
N LEU A 325 -18.42 22.84 1.27
CA LEU A 325 -18.94 22.12 2.43
C LEU A 325 -17.82 21.50 3.27
N SER A 326 -16.77 20.99 2.64
CA SER A 326 -15.62 20.40 3.30
C SER A 326 -14.85 21.43 4.13
N LYS A 327 -14.84 22.70 3.72
CA LYS A 327 -14.26 23.80 4.52
C LYS A 327 -15.11 24.17 5.73
N GLN A 328 -16.43 24.02 5.64
CA GLN A 328 -17.37 24.51 6.65
C GLN A 328 -17.81 23.41 7.64
N TYR A 329 -17.83 22.16 7.19
CA TYR A 329 -18.38 21.00 7.91
C TYR A 329 -17.44 19.79 7.79
N SER A 330 -16.12 20.00 7.85
CA SER A 330 -15.10 18.96 7.69
C SER A 330 -15.36 17.69 8.51
N ASP A 331 -15.86 17.87 9.73
CA ASP A 331 -15.94 16.80 10.73
C ASP A 331 -17.17 15.90 10.53
N SER A 332 -18.21 16.40 9.84
CA SER A 332 -19.48 15.69 9.65
C SER A 332 -19.87 15.45 8.20
N LEU A 333 -19.12 15.99 7.24
CA LEU A 333 -19.39 15.81 5.82
C LEU A 333 -19.03 14.40 5.37
N GLN A 334 -20.01 13.68 4.85
CA GLN A 334 -19.86 12.32 4.34
C GLN A 334 -20.45 12.23 2.95
N CYS A 335 -19.70 11.69 2.00
CA CYS A 335 -20.13 11.60 0.61
C CYS A 335 -19.87 10.19 0.09
N SER A 336 -20.90 9.46 -0.30
CA SER A 336 -20.77 8.10 -0.82
C SER A 336 -20.38 8.11 -2.30
N CYS A 337 -19.32 7.40 -2.67
CA CYS A 337 -18.92 7.22 -4.07
C CYS A 337 -19.90 6.29 -4.81
N SER A 338 -20.10 6.54 -6.11
CA SER A 338 -20.75 5.57 -7.00
C SER A 338 -19.77 4.51 -7.51
N HIS A 339 -18.52 4.92 -7.77
CA HIS A 339 -17.42 4.02 -8.09
C HIS A 339 -16.48 3.91 -6.90
N ILE A 340 -16.47 2.74 -6.26
CA ILE A 340 -15.65 2.48 -5.07
C ILE A 340 -14.24 1.99 -5.39
N SER A 341 -13.99 1.55 -6.63
CA SER A 341 -12.72 1.00 -7.12
C SER A 341 -12.22 1.88 -8.26
N ILE A 342 -11.08 2.54 -8.08
CA ILE A 342 -10.55 3.53 -9.03
C ILE A 342 -9.10 3.17 -9.37
N PRO A 343 -8.76 2.87 -10.64
CA PRO A 343 -7.38 2.59 -11.03
C PRO A 343 -6.47 3.78 -10.71
N TYR A 344 -5.32 3.54 -10.07
CA TYR A 344 -4.40 4.60 -9.67
C TYR A 344 -3.93 5.47 -10.84
N GLN A 345 -3.78 4.89 -12.04
CA GLN A 345 -3.40 5.62 -13.26
C GLN A 345 -4.34 6.79 -13.58
N SER A 346 -5.59 6.73 -13.11
CA SER A 346 -6.61 7.71 -13.43
C SER A 346 -6.42 9.05 -12.71
N PHE A 347 -5.63 9.08 -11.64
CA PHE A 347 -5.47 10.29 -10.81
C PHE A 347 -4.05 10.48 -10.25
N ILE A 348 -3.11 9.58 -10.49
CA ILE A 348 -1.72 9.68 -10.05
C ILE A 348 -0.78 9.64 -11.26
N THR A 349 0.31 10.41 -11.19
CA THR A 349 1.44 10.29 -12.11
C THR A 349 2.73 10.23 -11.30
N ILE A 350 3.52 9.18 -11.50
CA ILE A 350 4.85 8.98 -10.90
C ILE A 350 5.87 8.92 -12.04
N LYS A 351 6.97 9.68 -11.93
CA LYS A 351 8.09 9.65 -12.87
C LYS A 351 9.42 9.47 -12.09
N PRO A 352 10.17 8.39 -12.37
CA PRO A 352 11.51 8.19 -11.83
C PRO A 352 12.54 9.03 -12.61
N ASN A 353 13.49 9.61 -11.89
CA ASN A 353 14.69 10.21 -12.46
C ASN A 353 15.87 9.28 -12.15
N PHE A 354 16.32 8.53 -13.17
CA PHE A 354 17.43 7.61 -13.03
C PHE A 354 18.76 8.35 -12.87
N HIS A 355 19.70 7.68 -12.19
CA HIS A 355 21.05 8.16 -11.94
C HIS A 355 21.74 8.50 -13.26
N HIS A 356 22.45 9.62 -13.29
CA HIS A 356 23.03 10.19 -14.50
C HIS A 356 23.92 9.20 -15.29
N ILE A 357 24.57 8.28 -14.58
CA ILE A 357 25.34 7.16 -15.17
C ILE A 357 24.55 6.36 -16.21
N CYS A 358 23.25 6.12 -15.99
CA CYS A 358 22.41 5.30 -16.86
C CYS A 358 22.02 5.97 -18.17
N SER A 359 22.27 7.27 -18.29
CA SER A 359 22.12 8.06 -19.53
C SER A 359 23.46 8.55 -20.09
N SER A 360 24.57 8.18 -19.46
CA SER A 360 25.91 8.64 -19.83
C SER A 360 26.54 7.76 -20.93
N HIS A 361 27.65 8.23 -21.49
CA HIS A 361 28.44 7.44 -22.44
C HIS A 361 29.05 6.16 -21.82
N PHE A 362 29.22 6.10 -20.48
CA PHE A 362 29.86 4.97 -19.81
C PHE A 362 29.02 3.68 -19.79
N VAL A 363 27.76 3.73 -20.21
CA VAL A 363 26.90 2.55 -20.41
C VAL A 363 26.56 2.33 -21.89
N SER A 364 27.25 3.03 -22.79
CA SER A 364 27.01 2.95 -24.23
C SER A 364 27.86 1.87 -24.88
N ASN A 365 27.40 1.33 -26.01
CA ASN A 365 28.13 0.32 -26.76
C ASN A 365 29.47 0.87 -27.29
N GLU A 366 29.55 2.16 -27.59
CA GLU A 366 30.77 2.82 -28.07
C GLU A 366 31.87 2.82 -27.01
N TRP A 367 31.53 3.12 -25.75
CA TRP A 367 32.49 3.06 -24.64
C TRP A 367 32.96 1.63 -24.38
N ILE A 368 32.03 0.68 -24.33
CA ILE A 368 32.35 -0.73 -24.11
C ILE A 368 33.25 -1.26 -25.23
N SER A 369 32.93 -0.94 -26.49
CA SER A 369 33.75 -1.35 -27.64
C SER A 369 35.11 -0.66 -27.63
N TYR A 370 35.19 0.61 -27.22
CA TYR A 370 36.47 1.31 -27.07
C TYR A 370 37.42 0.60 -26.09
N LEU A 371 36.89 0.11 -24.96
CA LEU A 371 37.66 -0.69 -24.00
C LEU A 371 38.09 -2.05 -24.56
N TYR A 372 37.25 -2.71 -25.37
CA TYR A 372 37.55 -4.02 -25.97
C TYR A 372 38.48 -3.98 -27.19
N ASP A 373 38.35 -2.98 -28.06
CA ASP A 373 39.07 -2.94 -29.33
C ASP A 373 40.48 -2.35 -29.17
N ASN A 374 40.66 -1.42 -28.22
CA ASN A 374 41.92 -0.73 -27.99
C ASN A 374 42.64 -1.18 -26.71
N GLY A 375 41.96 -1.89 -25.81
CA GLY A 375 42.65 -2.60 -24.72
C GLY A 375 43.64 -3.60 -25.32
N ASP A 376 44.92 -3.50 -24.97
CA ASP A 376 45.92 -4.42 -25.51
C ASP A 376 45.79 -5.81 -24.85
N PHE A 377 44.92 -6.65 -25.40
CA PHE A 377 44.70 -8.05 -24.97
C PHE A 377 45.88 -8.98 -25.28
N ARG A 378 46.97 -8.48 -25.90
CA ARG A 378 48.09 -9.29 -26.37
C ARG A 378 49.21 -9.48 -25.33
N LEU A 379 49.17 -8.71 -24.25
CA LEU A 379 50.11 -8.84 -23.14
C LEU A 379 49.48 -9.72 -22.04
N SER A 380 50.29 -10.60 -21.46
CA SER A 380 49.99 -11.24 -20.19
C SER A 380 49.87 -10.14 -19.13
N LEU A 381 48.67 -9.59 -18.98
CA LEU A 381 48.35 -8.49 -18.07
C LEU A 381 47.83 -9.05 -16.74
N GLU A 382 48.16 -8.36 -15.64
CA GLU A 382 47.68 -8.71 -14.32
C GLU A 382 46.14 -8.67 -14.34
N PHE A 383 45.46 -9.60 -13.68
CA PHE A 383 43.97 -9.61 -13.64
C PHE A 383 43.40 -8.33 -13.01
N THR A 384 44.21 -7.59 -12.25
CA THR A 384 43.89 -6.27 -11.68
C THR A 384 44.11 -5.10 -12.65
N ASP A 385 44.65 -5.36 -13.85
CA ASP A 385 44.85 -4.32 -14.86
C ASP A 385 43.49 -3.82 -15.38
N TYR A 386 43.33 -2.49 -15.34
CA TYR A 386 42.12 -1.81 -15.73
C TYR A 386 41.78 -2.04 -17.20
N ARG A 387 42.79 -2.07 -18.07
CA ARG A 387 42.61 -2.24 -19.53
C ARG A 387 42.01 -3.60 -19.88
N PHE A 388 42.20 -4.58 -19.00
CA PHE A 388 41.69 -5.93 -19.15
C PHE A 388 40.30 -6.11 -18.52
N SER A 389 40.13 -5.67 -17.27
CA SER A 389 38.97 -6.03 -16.46
C SER A 389 37.83 -5.01 -16.45
N ALA A 390 38.07 -3.76 -16.87
CA ALA A 390 37.08 -2.68 -16.73
C ALA A 390 35.87 -2.85 -17.66
N ALA A 391 36.07 -3.40 -18.87
CA ALA A 391 34.98 -3.57 -19.85
C ALA A 391 33.83 -4.43 -19.30
N GLY A 392 34.16 -5.50 -18.57
CA GLY A 392 33.17 -6.36 -17.90
C GLY A 392 32.37 -5.62 -16.82
N GLN A 393 33.01 -4.72 -16.07
CA GLN A 393 32.34 -3.91 -15.06
C GLN A 393 31.40 -2.86 -15.70
N PHE A 394 31.78 -2.24 -16.82
CA PHE A 394 30.87 -1.34 -17.55
C PHE A 394 29.70 -2.06 -18.23
N LEU A 395 29.90 -3.29 -18.68
CA LEU A 395 28.82 -4.14 -19.19
C LEU A 395 27.82 -4.51 -18.07
N LEU A 396 28.32 -4.82 -16.86
CA LEU A 396 27.48 -5.03 -15.68
C LEU A 396 26.71 -3.77 -15.29
N LEU A 397 27.37 -2.61 -15.30
CA LEU A 397 26.74 -1.32 -15.00
C LEU A 397 25.60 -1.00 -15.99
N THR A 398 25.82 -1.29 -17.27
CA THR A 398 24.79 -1.19 -18.33
C THR A 398 23.60 -2.09 -18.02
N SER A 399 23.89 -3.34 -17.65
CA SER A 399 22.85 -4.31 -17.28
C SER A 399 22.06 -3.87 -16.05
N PHE A 400 22.70 -3.30 -15.03
CA PHE A 400 22.00 -2.77 -13.86
C PHE A 400 21.09 -1.61 -14.19
N CYS A 401 21.51 -0.70 -15.07
CA CYS A 401 20.66 0.39 -15.54
C CYS A 401 19.42 -0.13 -16.29
N GLN A 402 19.59 -1.07 -17.20
CA GLN A 402 18.49 -1.67 -17.96
C GLN A 402 17.52 -2.43 -17.03
N LEU A 403 18.03 -3.29 -16.16
CA LEU A 403 17.22 -4.09 -15.25
C LEU A 403 16.47 -3.22 -14.23
N SER A 404 17.10 -2.14 -13.75
CA SER A 404 16.43 -1.20 -12.86
C SER A 404 15.28 -0.48 -13.56
N GLN A 405 15.51 0.00 -14.79
CA GLN A 405 14.47 0.63 -15.61
C GLN A 405 13.31 -0.32 -15.90
N GLU A 406 13.61 -1.55 -16.30
CA GLU A 406 12.58 -2.57 -16.55
C GLU A 406 11.81 -2.91 -15.27
N THR A 407 12.51 -3.09 -14.14
CA THR A 407 11.88 -3.37 -12.84
C THR A 407 10.91 -2.25 -12.46
N VAL A 408 11.32 -1.00 -12.59
CA VAL A 408 10.51 0.17 -12.25
C VAL A 408 9.32 0.32 -13.19
N ASN A 409 9.51 0.13 -14.51
CA ASN A 409 8.41 0.19 -15.47
C ASN A 409 7.38 -0.90 -15.23
N ASN A 410 7.84 -2.13 -14.92
CA ASN A 410 6.97 -3.27 -14.64
C ASN A 410 6.20 -3.12 -13.32
N THR A 411 6.84 -2.62 -12.26
CA THR A 411 6.16 -2.38 -10.98
C THR A 411 5.22 -1.19 -11.07
N LEU A 412 5.60 -0.13 -11.79
CA LEU A 412 4.75 1.04 -12.02
C LEU A 412 3.50 0.67 -12.84
N SER A 413 3.66 -0.16 -13.88
CA SER A 413 2.54 -0.68 -14.66
C SER A 413 1.56 -1.46 -13.77
N GLN A 414 2.06 -2.28 -12.84
CA GLN A 414 1.20 -2.99 -11.89
C GLN A 414 0.45 -2.05 -10.96
N LEU A 415 1.16 -1.05 -10.41
CA LEU A 415 0.54 -0.05 -9.55
C LEU A 415 -0.57 0.70 -10.29
N TYR A 416 -0.30 1.15 -11.51
CA TYR A 416 -1.27 1.86 -12.35
C TYR A 416 -2.51 1.05 -12.69
N THR A 417 -2.38 -0.27 -12.85
CA THR A 417 -3.52 -1.18 -13.04
C THR A 417 -4.23 -1.57 -11.76
N SER A 418 -3.64 -1.32 -10.59
CA SER A 418 -4.26 -1.64 -9.31
C SER A 418 -5.28 -0.58 -8.91
N ASP A 419 -6.31 -1.01 -8.20
CA ASP A 419 -7.42 -0.15 -7.82
C ASP A 419 -7.25 0.43 -6.42
N PHE A 420 -7.40 1.74 -6.34
CA PHE A 420 -7.66 2.45 -5.10
C PHE A 420 -9.12 2.23 -4.68
N THR A 421 -9.33 1.55 -3.56
CA THR A 421 -10.68 1.23 -3.08
C THR A 421 -11.09 2.17 -1.95
N ASN A 422 -12.15 2.95 -2.15
CA ASN A 422 -12.79 3.68 -1.05
C ASN A 422 -14.29 3.89 -1.26
N VAL A 423 -15.05 3.77 -0.18
CA VAL A 423 -16.52 3.91 -0.20
C VAL A 423 -16.96 5.37 -0.22
N GLN A 424 -16.11 6.27 0.28
CA GLN A 424 -16.44 7.68 0.45
C GLN A 424 -15.48 8.61 -0.28
N VAL A 425 -15.90 9.84 -0.52
CA VAL A 425 -14.98 10.89 -0.99
C VAL A 425 -14.03 11.22 0.16
N LEU A 426 -12.73 10.96 -0.01
CA LEU A 426 -11.71 11.42 0.93
C LEU A 426 -11.50 12.92 0.82
N SER A 427 -11.08 13.56 1.91
CA SER A 427 -10.59 14.93 1.85
C SER A 427 -9.24 14.97 1.08
N PRO A 428 -8.88 16.11 0.49
CA PRO A 428 -7.60 16.24 -0.23
C PRO A 428 -6.37 15.89 0.62
N SER A 429 -6.38 16.26 1.91
CA SER A 429 -5.27 15.93 2.83
C SER A 429 -5.17 14.44 3.10
N VAL A 430 -6.29 13.76 3.35
CA VAL A 430 -6.32 12.32 3.64
C VAL A 430 -5.95 11.52 2.38
N LEU A 431 -6.46 11.91 1.21
CA LEU A 431 -6.08 11.28 -0.05
C LEU A 431 -4.56 11.38 -0.26
N ASN A 432 -3.98 12.58 -0.16
CA ASN A 432 -2.56 12.78 -0.34
C ASN A 432 -1.73 11.95 0.65
N GLN A 433 -2.10 11.90 1.92
CA GLN A 433 -1.41 11.11 2.92
C GLN A 433 -1.44 9.59 2.61
N GLN A 434 -2.60 9.08 2.17
CA GLN A 434 -2.73 7.68 1.76
C GLN A 434 -1.88 7.37 0.53
N ILE A 435 -1.89 8.25 -0.47
CA ILE A 435 -1.07 8.10 -1.67
C ILE A 435 0.42 8.17 -1.35
N GLU A 436 0.86 9.12 -0.52
CA GLU A 436 2.27 9.20 -0.10
C GLU A 436 2.73 7.94 0.64
N THR A 437 1.88 7.38 1.50
CA THR A 437 2.18 6.14 2.21
C THR A 437 2.32 4.97 1.24
N MET A 438 1.39 4.86 0.29
CA MET A 438 1.43 3.86 -0.77
C MET A 438 2.68 4.02 -1.65
N ILE A 439 3.04 5.25 -2.04
CA ILE A 439 4.23 5.53 -2.86
C ILE A 439 5.51 5.13 -2.11
N LYS A 440 5.61 5.43 -0.81
CA LYS A 440 6.75 4.99 0.02
C LYS A 440 6.86 3.46 0.05
N GLN A 441 5.73 2.78 0.22
CA GLN A 441 5.67 1.32 0.19
C GLN A 441 6.05 0.75 -1.19
N PHE A 442 5.61 1.41 -2.26
CA PHE A 442 5.99 1.09 -3.64
C PHE A 442 7.51 1.20 -3.85
N HIS A 443 8.15 2.30 -3.43
CA HIS A 443 9.60 2.47 -3.53
C HIS A 443 10.36 1.34 -2.82
N SER A 444 9.99 1.06 -1.56
CA SER A 444 10.62 -0.01 -0.78
C SER A 444 10.42 -1.39 -1.43
N THR A 445 9.21 -1.65 -1.92
CA THR A 445 8.89 -2.93 -2.55
C THR A 445 9.69 -3.16 -3.82
N ALA A 446 9.84 -2.12 -4.66
CA ALA A 446 10.60 -2.17 -5.89
C ALA A 446 12.11 -2.36 -5.62
N SER A 447 12.68 -1.63 -4.65
CA SER A 447 14.09 -1.81 -4.25
C SER A 447 14.34 -3.23 -3.72
N ASN A 448 13.51 -3.70 -2.79
CA ASN A 448 13.64 -5.05 -2.22
C ASN A 448 13.49 -6.15 -3.30
N LEU A 449 12.62 -5.93 -4.29
CA LEU A 449 12.45 -6.81 -5.44
C LEU A 449 13.76 -7.00 -6.21
N PHE A 450 14.40 -5.88 -6.54
CA PHE A 450 15.63 -5.84 -7.28
C PHE A 450 16.79 -6.41 -6.45
N LEU A 451 16.91 -6.02 -5.18
CA LEU A 451 17.97 -6.51 -4.29
C LEU A 451 17.87 -8.00 -3.97
N ASN A 452 16.66 -8.54 -3.83
CA ASN A 452 16.48 -9.98 -3.69
C ASN A 452 16.90 -10.71 -4.96
N SER A 453 16.68 -10.09 -6.13
CA SER A 453 17.14 -10.63 -7.39
C SER A 453 18.65 -10.55 -7.54
N LEU A 454 19.25 -9.42 -7.13
CA LEU A 454 20.69 -9.20 -7.08
C LEU A 454 21.39 -10.21 -6.16
N ASN A 455 20.85 -10.42 -4.95
CA ASN A 455 21.40 -11.40 -4.00
C ASN A 455 21.32 -12.81 -4.57
N LEU A 456 20.21 -13.18 -5.22
CA LEU A 456 20.12 -14.47 -5.90
C LEU A 456 21.19 -14.60 -7.01
N ILE A 457 21.41 -13.55 -7.79
CA ILE A 457 22.46 -13.52 -8.81
C ILE A 457 23.85 -13.67 -8.16
N ARG A 458 24.13 -12.94 -7.08
CA ARG A 458 25.41 -12.99 -6.35
C ARG A 458 25.68 -14.37 -5.76
N GLU A 459 24.72 -14.94 -5.06
CA GLU A 459 24.81 -16.28 -4.46
C GLU A 459 25.02 -17.36 -5.53
N THR A 460 24.39 -17.19 -6.70
CA THR A 460 24.52 -18.16 -7.78
C THR A 460 25.77 -17.96 -8.61
N VAL A 461 26.20 -16.74 -8.91
CA VAL A 461 27.50 -16.46 -9.54
C VAL A 461 28.65 -16.95 -8.64
N GLY A 462 28.50 -16.78 -7.33
CA GLY A 462 29.42 -17.30 -6.32
C GLY A 462 29.47 -18.83 -6.22
N SER A 463 28.36 -19.51 -6.55
CA SER A 463 28.22 -20.96 -6.44
C SER A 463 28.41 -21.72 -7.76
N ASP A 464 28.08 -21.14 -8.91
CA ASP A 464 27.90 -21.87 -10.18
C ASP A 464 28.97 -21.59 -11.25
N MET A 465 29.94 -20.68 -11.05
CA MET A 465 31.03 -20.35 -12.00
C MET A 465 30.65 -20.57 -13.49
N ILE A 466 30.19 -19.55 -14.19
CA ILE A 466 29.66 -19.68 -15.57
C ILE A 466 30.66 -20.43 -16.49
N MET A 467 30.12 -21.41 -17.25
CA MET A 467 30.65 -22.77 -17.50
C MET A 467 30.70 -23.64 -16.24
N SER A 468 29.63 -24.41 -16.00
CA SER A 468 29.48 -25.22 -14.79
C SER A 468 30.77 -26.00 -14.54
N SER A 469 31.26 -26.04 -13.31
CA SER A 469 32.44 -26.86 -12.94
C SER A 469 32.31 -28.34 -13.30
N TRP A 470 31.07 -28.80 -13.54
CA TRP A 470 30.69 -30.15 -13.99
C TRP A 470 30.58 -30.31 -15.52
N PHE A 471 30.83 -29.25 -16.29
CA PHE A 471 30.72 -29.17 -17.75
C PHE A 471 29.37 -29.65 -18.31
N THR A 472 28.27 -29.44 -17.60
CA THR A 472 26.90 -29.81 -18.03
C THR A 472 26.29 -28.83 -19.02
N ASN A 473 26.80 -27.59 -19.13
CA ASN A 473 26.36 -26.62 -20.14
C ASN A 473 27.32 -26.49 -21.34
N TRP A 474 28.62 -26.40 -21.09
CA TRP A 474 29.67 -26.24 -22.11
C TRP A 474 30.88 -27.11 -21.77
N ILE A 475 31.51 -27.69 -22.79
CA ILE A 475 32.70 -28.54 -22.67
C ILE A 475 33.87 -27.95 -23.50
N PHE A 476 35.10 -28.23 -23.09
CA PHE A 476 36.30 -27.90 -23.87
C PHE A 476 36.45 -28.81 -25.09
N ILE A 477 36.80 -28.22 -26.23
CA ILE A 477 37.17 -28.96 -27.44
C ILE A 477 38.64 -29.39 -27.32
N ARG A 478 38.87 -30.71 -27.28
CA ARG A 478 40.17 -31.32 -26.95
C ARG A 478 41.26 -31.15 -28.02
N GLU A 479 40.91 -30.73 -29.23
CA GLU A 479 41.76 -30.82 -30.44
C GLU A 479 42.43 -29.51 -30.88
N SER A 480 42.11 -28.37 -30.25
CA SER A 480 42.58 -27.04 -30.68
C SER A 480 43.51 -26.34 -29.69
N VAL A 481 44.28 -27.09 -28.90
CA VAL A 481 45.40 -26.52 -28.15
C VAL A 481 46.55 -26.30 -29.14
N ILE A 482 46.39 -25.31 -30.02
CA ILE A 482 47.39 -24.94 -31.01
C ILE A 482 48.55 -24.29 -30.25
N HIS A 483 49.76 -24.79 -30.47
CA HIS A 483 50.97 -24.23 -29.89
C HIS A 483 51.18 -22.76 -30.34
N SER A 484 51.63 -21.96 -29.38
CA SER A 484 52.09 -20.56 -29.41
C SER A 484 51.10 -19.41 -29.19
N ASP A 485 49.78 -19.59 -29.23
CA ASP A 485 48.80 -18.57 -28.80
C ASP A 485 47.62 -19.25 -28.11
N TRP A 486 47.50 -19.09 -26.78
CA TRP A 486 46.54 -19.85 -25.98
C TRP A 486 45.10 -19.39 -26.25
N SER A 487 44.36 -20.15 -27.07
CA SER A 487 42.91 -20.03 -27.20
C SER A 487 42.25 -21.36 -26.84
N ALA A 488 41.34 -21.33 -25.86
CA ALA A 488 40.55 -22.48 -25.46
C ALA A 488 39.17 -22.39 -26.14
N HIS A 489 38.85 -23.35 -26.99
CA HIS A 489 37.55 -23.41 -27.67
C HIS A 489 36.57 -24.28 -26.87
N THR A 490 35.33 -23.82 -26.72
CA THR A 490 34.25 -24.56 -26.07
C THR A 490 33.13 -24.88 -27.05
N THR A 491 32.37 -25.93 -26.77
CA THR A 491 31.15 -26.29 -27.50
C THR A 491 30.01 -26.58 -26.51
N PRO A 492 28.76 -26.23 -26.84
CA PRO A 492 27.63 -26.51 -25.97
C PRO A 492 27.37 -28.02 -25.84
N VAL A 493 26.87 -28.43 -24.68
CA VAL A 493 26.37 -29.79 -24.45
C VAL A 493 24.98 -29.94 -25.09
N THR A 494 24.70 -31.14 -25.61
CA THR A 494 23.38 -31.50 -26.15
C THR A 494 22.69 -32.50 -25.22
N TYR A 495 21.45 -32.20 -24.85
CA TYR A 495 20.57 -33.09 -24.10
C TYR A 495 19.44 -33.54 -25.04
N GLU A 496 19.40 -34.85 -25.34
CA GLU A 496 18.56 -35.42 -26.40
C GLU A 496 18.75 -34.69 -27.75
N ALA A 497 17.75 -33.95 -28.24
CA ALA A 497 17.82 -33.16 -29.47
C ALA A 497 17.89 -31.63 -29.21
N CYS A 498 18.11 -31.23 -27.96
CA CYS A 498 18.13 -29.84 -27.52
C CYS A 498 19.56 -29.39 -27.17
N ASP A 499 20.02 -28.31 -27.81
CA ASP A 499 21.37 -27.77 -27.68
C ASP A 499 21.44 -26.61 -26.66
N CYS A 500 22.34 -26.69 -25.69
CA CYS A 500 22.48 -25.69 -24.62
C CYS A 500 22.92 -24.30 -25.11
N GLY A 501 23.51 -24.19 -26.30
CA GLY A 501 23.86 -22.92 -26.93
C GLY A 501 22.67 -22.23 -27.62
N SER A 502 21.61 -23.00 -27.91
CA SER A 502 20.35 -22.53 -28.50
C SER A 502 19.20 -22.37 -27.49
N SER A 503 19.24 -23.10 -26.37
CA SER A 503 18.20 -23.10 -25.35
C SER A 503 18.73 -23.54 -23.99
N TRP A 504 18.51 -22.73 -22.96
CA TRP A 504 18.81 -23.08 -21.56
C TRP A 504 17.90 -24.17 -20.98
N LYS A 505 16.77 -24.47 -21.62
CA LYS A 505 15.74 -25.39 -21.10
C LYS A 505 16.06 -26.85 -21.34
N CYS A 506 17.14 -27.16 -22.07
CA CYS A 506 17.43 -28.54 -22.44
C CYS A 506 17.71 -29.37 -21.20
N THR A 507 16.94 -30.44 -21.07
CA THR A 507 17.04 -31.41 -19.98
C THR A 507 16.85 -32.81 -20.55
N GLN A 508 17.35 -33.81 -19.85
CA GLN A 508 17.08 -35.22 -20.10
C GLN A 508 16.81 -35.91 -18.77
N SER A 509 16.00 -36.97 -18.80
CA SER A 509 15.80 -37.79 -17.60
C SER A 509 17.08 -38.53 -17.22
N SER A 510 17.44 -38.46 -15.95
CA SER A 510 18.54 -39.19 -15.34
C SER A 510 18.06 -39.82 -14.03
N ARG A 511 17.67 -41.10 -14.11
CA ARG A 511 17.25 -41.92 -12.95
C ARG A 511 16.14 -41.26 -12.12
N GLY A 512 15.05 -40.86 -12.79
CA GLY A 512 13.86 -40.29 -12.14
C GLY A 512 14.00 -38.83 -11.68
N MET A 513 15.20 -38.26 -11.72
CA MET A 513 15.43 -36.81 -11.71
C MET A 513 15.75 -36.32 -13.12
N MET A 514 15.74 -35.01 -13.35
CA MET A 514 16.23 -34.44 -14.60
C MET A 514 17.69 -34.01 -14.43
N SER A 515 18.44 -34.06 -15.52
CA SER A 515 19.73 -33.37 -15.70
C SER A 515 19.60 -32.45 -16.91
N GLY A 516 20.41 -31.40 -17.04
CA GLY A 516 20.28 -30.45 -18.13
C GLY A 516 21.32 -29.35 -18.09
N CYS A 517 21.20 -28.41 -19.04
CA CYS A 517 22.17 -27.32 -19.21
C CYS A 517 22.47 -26.60 -17.87
N TYR A 518 21.43 -26.35 -17.08
CA TYR A 518 21.57 -25.74 -15.76
C TYR A 518 20.93 -26.63 -14.70
N ALA A 519 21.62 -26.80 -13.58
CA ALA A 519 21.16 -27.60 -12.44
C ALA A 519 19.80 -27.11 -11.91
N LEU A 520 19.58 -25.78 -11.89
CA LEU A 520 18.28 -25.22 -11.53
C LEU A 520 17.18 -25.70 -12.50
N GLU A 521 17.43 -25.70 -13.80
CA GLU A 521 16.41 -26.01 -14.81
C GLU A 521 16.06 -27.49 -14.85
N ALA A 522 17.07 -28.32 -14.64
CA ALA A 522 16.88 -29.72 -14.34
C ALA A 522 16.01 -29.91 -13.08
N LEU A 523 16.34 -29.24 -11.96
CA LEU A 523 15.58 -29.36 -10.72
C LEU A 523 14.12 -28.94 -10.91
N LEU A 524 13.85 -27.82 -11.57
CA LEU A 524 12.50 -27.29 -11.80
C LEU A 524 11.59 -28.23 -12.57
N GLN A 525 12.16 -28.97 -13.51
CA GLN A 525 11.47 -29.96 -14.33
C GLN A 525 11.43 -31.34 -13.66
N THR A 526 12.19 -31.54 -12.59
CA THR A 526 12.19 -32.78 -11.81
C THR A 526 10.87 -32.93 -11.06
N ALA A 527 10.26 -34.10 -11.18
CA ALA A 527 9.08 -34.48 -10.41
C ALA A 527 9.47 -34.81 -8.96
N LEU A 528 8.54 -34.60 -8.04
CA LEU A 528 8.75 -34.94 -6.64
C LEU A 528 8.88 -36.44 -6.38
N GLN A 529 8.40 -37.30 -7.28
CA GLN A 529 8.32 -38.75 -7.12
C GLN A 529 9.57 -39.38 -6.48
N CYS A 530 10.77 -39.03 -6.96
CA CYS A 530 12.03 -39.58 -6.43
C CYS A 530 12.40 -39.07 -5.03
N PHE A 531 11.87 -37.93 -4.59
CA PHE A 531 12.08 -37.43 -3.23
C PHE A 531 11.25 -38.18 -2.18
N TYR A 532 10.31 -39.03 -2.61
CA TYR A 532 9.47 -39.88 -1.78
C TYR A 532 9.81 -41.38 -1.93
N ASP A 533 10.84 -41.71 -2.73
CA ASP A 533 11.25 -43.07 -3.02
C ASP A 533 12.74 -43.25 -2.71
N GLN A 534 13.02 -43.99 -1.62
CA GLN A 534 14.37 -44.26 -1.15
C GLN A 534 15.19 -45.03 -2.20
N ASP A 535 14.56 -45.91 -2.97
CA ASP A 535 15.25 -46.71 -4.01
C ASP A 535 15.64 -45.83 -5.20
N CYS A 536 14.89 -44.76 -5.46
CA CYS A 536 15.28 -43.76 -6.45
C CYS A 536 16.50 -42.93 -6.00
N ILE A 537 16.55 -42.52 -4.72
CA ILE A 537 17.66 -41.72 -4.18
C ILE A 537 18.92 -42.57 -3.97
N ASP A 538 18.78 -43.82 -3.54
CA ASP A 538 19.88 -44.71 -3.17
C ASP A 538 19.95 -45.99 -4.00
N SER A 539 19.96 -45.84 -5.33
CA SER A 539 20.03 -46.95 -6.28
C SER A 539 21.24 -47.90 -6.13
N ASN A 540 22.27 -47.53 -5.34
CA ASN A 540 23.50 -48.31 -5.15
C ASN A 540 23.80 -48.65 -3.67
N GLY A 541 22.93 -48.30 -2.72
CA GLY A 541 23.17 -48.54 -1.28
C GLY A 541 24.34 -47.73 -0.69
N VAL A 542 24.69 -46.59 -1.29
CA VAL A 542 25.78 -45.72 -0.85
C VAL A 542 25.29 -44.70 0.18
N PHE A 543 24.00 -44.37 0.16
CA PHE A 543 23.36 -43.37 1.01
C PHE A 543 22.46 -43.98 2.09
N THR A 544 22.71 -45.24 2.47
CA THR A 544 21.89 -46.04 3.42
C THR A 544 21.70 -45.41 4.80
N SER A 545 22.48 -44.38 5.16
CA SER A 545 22.35 -43.64 6.42
C SER A 545 21.33 -42.49 6.39
N LEU A 546 20.82 -42.09 5.22
CA LEU A 546 19.79 -41.06 5.10
C LEU A 546 18.42 -41.70 5.29
N ASN A 547 17.94 -41.70 6.53
CA ASN A 547 16.58 -42.11 6.87
C ASN A 547 15.61 -40.97 6.46
N ILE A 548 15.17 -40.98 5.19
CA ILE A 548 14.26 -39.97 4.67
C ILE A 548 12.89 -40.23 5.26
N SER A 549 12.48 -39.42 6.24
CA SER A 549 11.10 -39.42 6.73
C SER A 549 10.17 -39.11 5.57
N LEU A 550 9.33 -40.09 5.18
CA LEU A 550 8.25 -39.90 4.22
C LEU A 550 7.38 -38.73 4.69
N LEU A 551 7.39 -37.62 3.93
CA LEU A 551 6.54 -36.46 4.15
C LEU A 551 5.06 -36.90 4.02
N GLN A 552 4.37 -37.08 5.14
CA GLN A 552 3.11 -37.83 5.18
C GLN A 552 1.90 -37.12 4.56
N THR A 553 1.95 -35.81 4.35
CA THR A 553 0.88 -35.06 3.68
C THR A 553 1.43 -33.76 3.08
N SER A 554 1.38 -33.63 1.77
CA SER A 554 1.60 -32.37 1.05
C SER A 554 0.38 -32.10 0.16
N GLN A 555 0.04 -30.83 -0.05
CA GLN A 555 -0.95 -30.44 -1.06
C GLN A 555 -0.47 -30.78 -2.49
N PHE A 556 0.84 -30.97 -2.67
CA PHE A 556 1.44 -31.29 -3.96
C PHE A 556 1.46 -32.81 -4.18
N GLY A 557 0.88 -33.26 -5.29
CA GLY A 557 0.92 -34.68 -5.68
C GLY A 557 2.34 -35.14 -6.04
N LEU A 558 2.59 -36.45 -6.03
CA LEU A 558 3.90 -37.05 -6.36
C LEU A 558 4.43 -36.67 -7.76
N ASN A 559 3.52 -36.41 -8.69
CA ASN A 559 3.84 -35.98 -10.06
C ASN A 559 4.04 -34.46 -10.20
N ALA A 560 3.84 -33.69 -9.12
CA ALA A 560 4.12 -32.26 -9.14
C ALA A 560 5.62 -32.04 -9.32
N THR A 561 5.98 -31.02 -10.08
CA THR A 561 7.39 -30.64 -10.29
C THR A 561 7.81 -29.60 -9.27
N PHE A 562 9.13 -29.41 -9.08
CA PHE A 562 9.62 -28.29 -8.27
C PHE A 562 9.15 -26.93 -8.80
N GLN A 563 8.92 -26.79 -10.11
CA GLN A 563 8.28 -25.60 -10.66
C GLN A 563 6.88 -25.37 -10.07
N SER A 564 6.06 -26.41 -9.94
CA SER A 564 4.73 -26.32 -9.33
C SER A 564 4.80 -25.90 -7.86
N LEU A 565 5.81 -26.38 -7.14
CA LEU A 565 6.06 -25.99 -5.75
C LEU A 565 6.44 -24.51 -5.65
N LEU A 566 7.35 -24.04 -6.51
CA LEU A 566 7.76 -22.64 -6.54
C LEU A 566 6.64 -21.69 -6.97
N ASN A 567 5.76 -22.13 -7.88
CA ASN A 567 4.56 -21.39 -8.26
C ASN A 567 3.57 -21.19 -7.11
N ASN A 568 3.78 -21.86 -5.97
CA ASN A 568 2.99 -21.71 -4.75
C ASN A 568 3.86 -21.31 -3.54
N LEU A 569 5.07 -20.77 -3.80
CA LEU A 569 6.05 -20.40 -2.77
C LEU A 569 6.36 -21.52 -1.77
N MET A 570 6.17 -22.79 -2.16
CA MET A 570 6.31 -23.95 -1.28
C MET A 570 5.47 -23.85 0.02
N VAL A 571 4.39 -23.04 0.03
CA VAL A 571 3.52 -22.86 1.19
C VAL A 571 2.39 -23.88 1.13
N GLU A 572 2.33 -24.80 2.11
CA GLU A 572 1.32 -25.87 2.19
C GLU A 572 -0.10 -25.35 2.49
N GLU A 573 -0.25 -24.37 3.38
CA GLU A 573 -1.56 -23.78 3.72
C GLU A 573 -1.40 -22.33 4.21
N TYR A 574 -2.32 -21.44 3.79
CA TYR A 574 -2.49 -20.10 4.36
C TYR A 574 -3.64 -20.09 5.36
N GLN A 575 -3.34 -19.86 6.64
CA GLN A 575 -4.35 -19.73 7.69
C GLN A 575 -4.54 -18.25 8.05
N SER A 576 -5.77 -17.74 7.88
CA SER A 576 -6.15 -16.37 8.24
C SER A 576 -7.22 -16.36 9.32
N ASN A 577 -6.97 -15.63 10.42
CA ASN A 577 -7.95 -15.42 11.49
C ASN A 577 -8.37 -13.94 11.51
N LEU A 578 -9.56 -13.65 11.00
CA LEU A 578 -10.14 -12.31 10.94
C LEU A 578 -11.01 -12.05 12.17
N SER A 579 -10.85 -10.89 12.81
CA SER A 579 -11.66 -10.48 13.95
C SER A 579 -12.25 -9.09 13.72
N TYR A 580 -13.53 -9.07 13.37
CA TYR A 580 -14.30 -7.83 13.27
C TYR A 580 -14.41 -7.12 14.63
N GLU A 581 -14.48 -7.87 15.73
CA GLU A 581 -14.52 -7.32 17.08
C GLU A 581 -13.26 -6.51 17.41
N LYS A 582 -12.07 -7.02 17.10
CA LYS A 582 -10.81 -6.26 17.29
C LYS A 582 -10.80 -4.98 16.46
N TYR A 583 -11.20 -5.07 15.19
CA TYR A 583 -11.34 -3.90 14.32
C TYR A 583 -12.30 -2.86 14.93
N TYR A 584 -13.47 -3.30 15.38
CA TYR A 584 -14.49 -2.43 15.96
C TYR A 584 -14.00 -1.73 17.23
N ASN A 585 -13.31 -2.46 18.11
CA ASN A 585 -12.76 -1.93 19.35
C ASN A 585 -11.63 -0.92 19.11
N GLU A 586 -10.72 -1.20 18.17
CA GLU A 586 -9.66 -0.25 17.75
C GLU A 586 -10.26 1.00 17.10
N CYS A 587 -11.34 0.86 16.33
CA CYS A 587 -12.03 2.01 15.73
C CYS A 587 -12.69 2.91 16.79
N SER A 588 -13.08 2.36 17.95
CA SER A 588 -13.63 3.09 19.11
C SER A 588 -14.64 4.18 18.72
N PRO A 589 -15.78 3.84 18.07
CA PRO A 589 -16.71 4.82 17.54
C PRO A 589 -17.31 5.70 18.65
N LEU A 590 -17.17 7.03 18.49
CA LEU A 590 -17.66 8.02 19.46
C LEU A 590 -19.19 8.12 19.48
N SER A 591 -19.84 8.01 18.31
CA SER A 591 -21.29 8.06 18.18
C SER A 591 -21.75 7.33 16.92
N CYS A 592 -22.96 6.75 16.97
CA CYS A 592 -23.60 6.13 15.82
C CYS A 592 -24.87 6.92 15.48
N GLN A 593 -25.00 7.35 14.23
CA GLN A 593 -26.20 8.02 13.74
C GLN A 593 -26.96 7.07 12.82
N TYR A 594 -28.26 6.92 13.04
CA TYR A 594 -29.14 6.15 12.18
C TYR A 594 -30.33 7.02 11.77
N SER A 595 -30.78 6.91 10.53
CA SER A 595 -31.99 7.53 10.03
C SER A 595 -33.03 6.44 9.77
N ASN A 596 -34.09 6.42 10.58
CA ASN A 596 -35.24 5.59 10.29
C ASN A 596 -36.29 6.44 9.58
N MET A 597 -36.79 5.97 8.42
CA MET A 597 -38.06 6.46 7.89
C MET A 597 -39.18 5.90 8.75
N ILE A 598 -39.42 6.54 9.88
CA ILE A 598 -40.54 6.22 10.76
C ILE A 598 -41.79 6.81 10.10
N SER A 599 -42.73 5.96 9.66
CA SER A 599 -44.09 6.44 9.39
C SER A 599 -44.58 7.11 10.67
N HIS A 600 -45.06 8.36 10.59
CA HIS A 600 -45.38 9.23 11.73
C HIS A 600 -45.66 8.46 13.02
N ASP A 601 -44.83 8.70 14.03
CA ASP A 601 -44.91 8.00 15.31
C ASP A 601 -46.35 8.05 15.82
N ALA A 602 -46.86 6.94 16.33
CA ALA A 602 -48.20 6.89 16.90
C ALA A 602 -48.36 7.97 17.98
N THR A 603 -47.28 8.35 18.66
CA THR A 603 -47.23 9.47 19.59
C THR A 603 -47.49 10.82 18.90
N GLU A 604 -46.88 11.13 17.76
CA GLU A 604 -47.13 12.36 16.99
C GLU A 604 -48.53 12.37 16.38
N ALA A 605 -49.03 11.22 15.92
CA ALA A 605 -50.42 11.09 15.45
C ALA A 605 -51.42 11.29 16.59
N ILE A 606 -51.16 10.72 17.77
CA ILE A 606 -51.98 10.89 18.98
C ILE A 606 -51.91 12.34 19.48
N ILE A 607 -50.74 12.98 19.50
CA ILE A 607 -50.57 14.39 19.85
C ILE A 607 -51.31 15.28 18.85
N SER A 608 -51.26 14.96 17.56
CA SER A 608 -52.02 15.63 16.50
C SER A 608 -53.52 15.43 16.67
N LEU A 609 -53.98 14.24 17.05
CA LEU A 609 -55.39 13.95 17.30
C LEU A 609 -55.90 14.63 18.58
N ILE A 610 -55.11 14.65 19.65
CA ILE A 610 -55.43 15.35 20.92
C ILE A 610 -55.48 16.85 20.69
N SER A 611 -54.55 17.41 19.90
CA SER A 611 -54.56 18.83 19.56
C SER A 611 -55.73 19.20 18.65
N LEU A 612 -56.09 18.34 17.69
CA LEU A 612 -57.27 18.51 16.84
C LEU A 612 -58.58 18.41 17.64
N TYR A 613 -58.70 17.44 18.54
CA TYR A 613 -59.82 17.29 19.48
C TYR A 613 -59.96 18.51 20.40
N GLY A 614 -58.83 19.02 20.91
CA GLY A 614 -58.79 20.21 21.73
C GLY A 614 -59.25 21.47 20.99
N GLY A 615 -58.85 21.64 19.73
CA GLY A 615 -59.36 22.71 18.85
C GLY A 615 -60.85 22.57 18.57
N LEU A 616 -61.31 21.35 18.25
CA LEU A 616 -62.72 21.06 17.99
C LEU A 616 -63.60 21.36 19.21
N PHE A 617 -63.15 20.98 20.41
CA PHE A 617 -63.89 21.18 21.67
C PHE A 617 -64.11 22.67 22.01
N ILE A 618 -63.15 23.53 21.67
CA ILE A 618 -63.29 24.99 21.83
C ILE A 618 -64.35 25.52 20.86
N ILE A 619 -64.28 25.10 19.60
CA ILE A 619 -65.23 25.52 18.56
C ILE A 619 -66.65 25.06 18.90
N THR A 620 -66.83 23.81 19.31
CA THR A 620 -68.15 23.26 19.68
C THR A 620 -68.74 23.95 20.91
N ASN A 621 -67.94 24.26 21.94
CA ASN A 621 -68.43 25.01 23.09
C ASN A 621 -68.80 26.45 22.75
N CYS A 622 -68.01 27.11 21.89
CA CYS A 622 -68.30 28.47 21.46
C CYS A 622 -69.59 28.51 20.63
N LEU A 623 -69.76 27.57 19.69
CA LEU A 623 -70.98 27.39 18.91
C LEU A 623 -72.17 27.05 19.81
N ALA A 624 -72.02 26.16 20.79
CA ALA A 624 -73.10 25.82 21.73
C ALA A 624 -73.59 27.05 22.52
N VAL A 625 -72.68 27.90 23.02
CA VAL A 625 -73.03 29.14 23.73
C VAL A 625 -73.75 30.13 22.80
N ILE A 626 -73.31 30.25 21.55
CA ILE A 626 -73.95 31.10 20.54
C ILE A 626 -75.35 30.58 20.21
N ILE A 627 -75.50 29.28 19.98
CA ILE A 627 -76.78 28.63 19.68
C ILE A 627 -77.74 28.78 20.86
N VAL A 628 -77.30 28.58 22.09
CA VAL A 628 -78.11 28.78 23.30
C VAL A 628 -78.53 30.24 23.44
N LYS A 629 -77.63 31.21 23.17
CA LYS A 629 -78.00 32.65 23.17
C LYS A 629 -79.01 32.99 22.09
N ILE A 630 -78.89 32.41 20.90
CA ILE A 630 -79.85 32.59 19.80
C ILE A 630 -81.20 31.96 20.19
N TYR A 631 -81.19 30.77 20.76
CA TYR A 631 -82.38 30.06 21.24
C TYR A 631 -83.10 30.83 22.36
N GLN A 632 -82.37 31.32 23.36
CA GLN A 632 -82.91 32.16 24.44
C GLN A 632 -83.46 33.49 23.92
N ARG A 633 -82.81 34.11 22.92
CA ARG A 633 -83.35 35.30 22.23
C ARG A 633 -84.62 35.00 21.45
N ARG A 634 -84.76 33.79 20.90
CA ARG A 634 -85.98 33.34 20.19
C ARG A 634 -87.12 33.07 21.16
N ILE A 635 -86.87 32.39 22.29
CA ILE A 635 -87.88 32.15 23.34
C ILE A 635 -88.40 33.47 23.91
N ARG A 636 -87.52 34.43 24.22
CA ARG A 636 -87.94 35.77 24.70
C ARG A 636 -88.77 36.58 23.70
N ARG A 637 -88.78 36.21 22.41
CA ARG A 637 -89.67 36.83 21.40
C ARG A 637 -91.01 36.10 21.27
N ILE A 638 -91.14 34.87 21.79
CA ILE A 638 -92.32 34.02 21.62
C ILE A 638 -93.22 34.06 22.87
N THR A 639 -92.69 34.40 24.05
CA THR A 639 -93.47 34.68 25.26
C THR A 639 -93.36 36.14 25.67
N PRO A 640 -94.30 37.03 25.27
CA PRO A 640 -94.46 38.32 25.91
C PRO A 640 -95.11 38.13 27.28
N GLU A 641 -94.52 38.73 28.31
CA GLU A 641 -95.13 38.87 29.64
C GLU A 641 -96.51 39.54 29.49
N GLY A 642 -97.56 38.84 29.91
CA GLY A 642 -98.91 39.36 29.98
C GLY A 642 -99.02 40.39 31.12
N THR A 643 -99.39 41.61 30.75
CA THR A 643 -99.95 42.63 31.65
C THR A 643 -101.39 42.25 31.98
N GLU A 644 -101.66 41.90 33.25
CA GLU A 644 -103.00 41.97 33.83
C GLU A 644 -103.38 43.43 34.13
N GLN A 645 -104.56 43.83 33.69
CA GLN A 645 -105.21 45.12 33.93
C GLN A 645 -106.06 45.07 35.22
N ASN A 646 -106.16 46.22 35.88
CA ASN A 646 -107.10 46.53 36.97
C ASN A 646 -108.56 46.15 36.65
N THR A 647 -109.17 45.36 37.53
CA THR A 647 -110.41 45.66 38.31
C THR A 647 -110.48 44.75 39.51
#